data_AF-A0A094J4S6-F1
#
_entry.id   AF-A0A094J4S6-F1
#
_cell.length_a   1.000
_cell.length_b   1.000
_cell.length_c   1.000
_cell.angle_alpha   90.00
_cell.angle_beta   90.00
_cell.angle_gamma   90.00
#
_symmetry.space_group_name_H-M   'P 1'
#
loop_
_entity.id
_entity.type
_entity.pdbx_description
1 polymer ?
#
loop_
_entity_poly.entity_id
_entity_poly.type
_entity_poly.pdbx_seq_one_letter_code
_entity_poly.pdbx_strand_id
1 'polypeptide(L)'
;MLRQATLGDVDFITGDYLAEMNLAEDAEAYRAGKHDGWEETAWEGIKESIDVIAAKKIKVVLNGGCLNPAGLAQKVADLVSERDLKVKVAYVSGDDLMSKIGPDLASLGDKLPPHLDSVNPNVQVPNSSLAFQPLPSVPIVSANAYLGSRAIVEGLRAGADIIICGRVSDASPVIAAAWYWHSWKDTDYNQLAGSLIAGHLIECSAYSTGGNFSGFTEYDLEIFIEPGFPIAEIDADGTCVIGKHLGTGGMITEDTIRCQFLYELQGSIYLHSDVKAYLNNVVVKSVGKDRVRISGITGRPPPPTTKAAIFYRGGYQCQLLLNATGYGTEKKWQLLEAQLRRNLQNAGIEKDLSLLEFQIVGVPEANPKSQLRSTTYCRVFVEAAEPEPLVRLRRCFSDIALRHFSGFHCALDSRTALPTPFLAYYPSLYSQDDLEEGVTLIGSKADGNETKTILSGHPPSYEDLERRENYDAVDAASLSSFGPTIPVRLGDIVLARSGDKGSNLNCGLFVKDSKLWEWFRAFLSRAQFKELLDGDWADEYWLERVEFPGIHAVHFVIYGILGRGFRDKVVEVPVALLDAIGLLAVIGETTTETCVEPMTASYFCLLPRLIPAPQALIRPNRRLALSGVDASVTGIYQGIVKPQLSYTANQLCPIANLAPFTVRVLNIKHRDQTNEASSTSTTKGNVDSERGQSRPLRIRITFKDVKVSIIDNYTSLQPIMRAKNIAPHSILSVASCLLTIGLLIWAIIIGDGPATLAIILLALTTTLFCAASLWRLPLRKRKSLTSIVPAGDVIIRTRVGAFLIIQCNEDVARELYFGTDDVFQLVTTGFGSCIGCGTVIFMVAVILMGNSTWTMQAALAVTYLLLNAVYWFVALMPSSTHWEFPSYEIDDVTPYDMKNAHNYAGAMNSPPSFTNSLWKAILVSKEVSWVRKSGSIPEGDAWDQWLKLAERNALDNNRDWDAVKARETIMEASRGRL
;
A
#
# COMPACT_ATOMS: atom_id res chain seq x y z
N MET A 1 -12.66 3.72 14.86
CA MET A 1 -13.29 3.09 16.04
C MET A 1 -12.50 3.30 17.34
N LEU A 2 -11.23 2.88 17.40
CA LEU A 2 -10.43 2.93 18.64
C LEU A 2 -10.39 4.32 19.31
N ARG A 3 -10.21 5.38 18.54
CA ARG A 3 -10.23 6.76 19.04
C ARG A 3 -11.57 7.13 19.70
N GLN A 4 -12.69 6.70 19.13
CA GLN A 4 -14.02 6.92 19.71
C GLN A 4 -14.19 6.16 21.04
N ALA A 5 -13.67 4.93 21.12
CA ALA A 5 -13.71 4.14 22.36
C ALA A 5 -12.82 4.70 23.47
N THR A 6 -11.72 5.39 23.12
CA THR A 6 -10.67 5.77 24.08
C THR A 6 -10.72 7.23 24.53
N LEU A 7 -11.01 8.19 23.65
CA LEU A 7 -10.83 9.63 23.90
C LEU A 7 -11.91 10.25 24.80
N GLY A 8 -13.07 9.61 24.95
CA GLY A 8 -14.13 10.06 25.82
C GLY A 8 -15.03 8.91 26.27
N ASP A 9 -16.09 9.25 26.99
CA ASP A 9 -17.12 8.32 27.37
C ASP A 9 -18.25 8.37 26.34
N VAL A 10 -18.49 7.23 25.70
CA VAL A 10 -19.56 7.02 24.73
C VAL A 10 -20.29 5.74 25.10
N ASP A 11 -21.61 5.75 25.04
CA ASP A 11 -22.41 4.56 25.34
C ASP A 11 -22.46 3.60 24.14
N PHE A 12 -22.44 4.17 22.93
CA PHE A 12 -22.50 3.47 21.66
C PHE A 12 -21.42 3.96 20.70
N ILE A 13 -20.91 3.04 19.88
CA ILE A 13 -20.17 3.35 18.66
C ILE A 13 -20.95 2.78 17.49
N THR A 14 -21.34 3.66 16.57
CA THR A 14 -21.94 3.26 15.31
C THR A 14 -20.92 3.32 14.18
N GLY A 15 -21.06 2.44 13.20
CA GLY A 15 -20.17 2.40 12.04
C GLY A 15 -20.95 2.27 10.74
N ASP A 16 -20.81 3.29 9.89
CA ASP A 16 -21.24 3.24 8.50
C ASP A 16 -20.02 3.01 7.60
N TYR A 17 -20.00 1.85 6.95
CA TYR A 17 -18.91 1.32 6.13
C TYR A 17 -19.35 1.07 4.69
N LEU A 18 -20.64 1.21 4.36
CA LEU A 18 -21.18 0.77 3.08
C LEU A 18 -21.62 1.94 2.21
N ALA A 19 -20.82 2.23 1.19
CA ALA A 19 -21.26 2.99 0.02
C ALA A 19 -21.85 2.04 -1.05
N GLU A 20 -22.73 2.55 -1.92
CA GLU A 20 -23.26 1.79 -3.06
C GLU A 20 -22.15 1.21 -3.95
N MET A 21 -21.03 1.93 -4.10
CA MET A 21 -19.89 1.50 -4.91
C MET A 21 -19.25 0.22 -4.35
N ASN A 22 -18.86 0.22 -3.07
CA ASN A 22 -18.17 -0.91 -2.44
C ASN A 22 -19.03 -2.18 -2.47
N LEU A 23 -20.33 -2.04 -2.22
CA LEU A 23 -21.27 -3.17 -2.22
C LEU A 23 -21.35 -3.86 -3.60
N ALA A 24 -21.18 -3.09 -4.69
CA ALA A 24 -21.18 -3.62 -6.05
C ALA A 24 -19.83 -4.26 -6.43
N GLU A 25 -18.73 -3.60 -6.07
CA GLU A 25 -17.36 -4.04 -6.40
C GLU A 25 -17.02 -5.39 -5.73
N ASP A 26 -17.32 -5.51 -4.43
CA ASP A 26 -16.98 -6.70 -3.65
C ASP A 26 -17.90 -7.89 -3.94
N ALA A 27 -19.10 -7.65 -4.47
CA ALA A 27 -20.07 -8.69 -4.74
C ALA A 27 -19.60 -9.71 -5.78
N GLU A 28 -18.91 -9.26 -6.83
CA GLU A 28 -18.35 -10.19 -7.82
C GLU A 28 -17.20 -11.00 -7.23
N ALA A 29 -16.30 -10.35 -6.47
CA ALA A 29 -15.16 -11.02 -5.85
C ALA A 29 -15.61 -12.03 -4.78
N TYR A 30 -16.61 -11.69 -3.97
CA TYR A 30 -17.20 -12.57 -2.97
C TYR A 30 -17.85 -13.79 -3.61
N ARG A 31 -18.68 -13.62 -4.65
CA ARG A 31 -19.29 -14.74 -5.37
C ARG A 31 -18.26 -15.63 -6.07
N ALA A 32 -17.12 -15.07 -6.48
CA ALA A 32 -15.99 -15.83 -7.03
C ALA A 32 -15.10 -16.48 -5.95
N GLY A 33 -15.38 -16.30 -4.65
CA GLY A 33 -14.58 -16.82 -3.54
C GLY A 33 -13.22 -16.14 -3.36
N LYS A 34 -13.07 -14.92 -3.88
CA LYS A 34 -11.83 -14.11 -3.79
C LYS A 34 -11.89 -13.02 -2.73
N HIS A 35 -13.05 -12.79 -2.15
CA HIS A 35 -13.30 -11.84 -1.08
C HIS A 35 -14.16 -12.51 -0.01
N ASP A 36 -14.05 -12.07 1.23
CA ASP A 36 -14.78 -12.65 2.36
C ASP A 36 -16.24 -12.15 2.48
N GLY A 37 -16.55 -11.06 1.78
CA GLY A 37 -17.90 -10.49 1.67
C GLY A 37 -18.25 -9.45 2.74
N TRP A 38 -17.30 -9.07 3.60
CA TRP A 38 -17.44 -7.97 4.57
C TRP A 38 -16.35 -6.92 4.36
N GLU A 39 -16.54 -5.74 4.96
CA GLU A 39 -15.57 -4.64 4.90
C GLU A 39 -14.40 -4.91 5.87
N GLU A 40 -13.18 -5.07 5.35
CA GLU A 40 -12.03 -5.44 6.18
C GLU A 40 -11.68 -4.34 7.19
N THR A 41 -11.91 -3.07 6.85
CA THR A 41 -11.73 -1.93 7.77
C THR A 41 -12.68 -1.98 8.98
N ALA A 42 -13.85 -2.60 8.84
CA ALA A 42 -14.76 -2.83 9.95
C ALA A 42 -14.21 -3.90 10.90
N TRP A 43 -13.67 -4.99 10.34
CA TRP A 43 -12.98 -6.02 11.10
C TRP A 43 -11.77 -5.46 11.86
N GLU A 44 -10.89 -4.71 11.20
CA GLU A 44 -9.73 -4.08 11.83
C GLU A 44 -10.14 -3.14 12.96
N GLY A 45 -11.16 -2.30 12.72
CA GLY A 45 -11.69 -1.38 13.73
C GLY A 45 -12.16 -2.10 15.00
N ILE A 46 -12.89 -3.22 14.86
CA ILE A 46 -13.33 -4.04 16.00
C ILE A 46 -12.13 -4.67 16.69
N LYS A 47 -11.22 -5.28 15.92
CA LYS A 47 -10.04 -5.99 16.43
C LYS A 47 -9.17 -5.09 17.30
N GLU A 48 -8.95 -3.84 16.88
CA GLU A 48 -8.17 -2.87 17.65
C GLU A 48 -8.91 -2.36 18.89
N SER A 49 -10.25 -2.32 18.86
CA SER A 49 -11.05 -1.65 19.88
C SER A 49 -11.66 -2.61 20.91
N ILE A 50 -11.66 -3.93 20.66
CA ILE A 50 -12.46 -4.92 21.40
C ILE A 50 -12.19 -4.91 22.91
N ASP A 51 -10.93 -4.74 23.32
CA ASP A 51 -10.53 -4.74 24.73
C ASP A 51 -11.12 -3.51 25.46
N VAL A 52 -11.10 -2.34 24.80
CA VAL A 52 -11.65 -1.10 25.35
C VAL A 52 -13.18 -1.14 25.36
N ILE A 53 -13.78 -1.68 24.30
CA ILE A 53 -15.23 -1.92 24.19
C ILE A 53 -15.71 -2.78 25.36
N ALA A 54 -15.02 -3.89 25.64
CA ALA A 54 -15.37 -4.79 26.74
C ALA A 54 -15.16 -4.13 28.12
N ALA A 55 -14.04 -3.43 28.31
CA ALA A 55 -13.73 -2.76 29.58
C ALA A 55 -14.73 -1.65 29.94
N LYS A 56 -15.11 -0.83 28.96
CA LYS A 56 -16.08 0.26 29.13
C LYS A 56 -17.53 -0.18 28.93
N LYS A 57 -17.78 -1.42 28.50
CA LYS A 57 -19.11 -1.97 28.13
C LYS A 57 -19.81 -1.13 27.06
N ILE A 58 -19.04 -0.64 26.10
CA ILE A 58 -19.56 0.13 24.96
C ILE A 58 -20.32 -0.82 24.05
N LYS A 59 -21.48 -0.38 23.55
CA LYS A 59 -22.24 -1.14 22.55
C LYS A 59 -21.82 -0.71 21.14
N VAL A 60 -21.70 -1.65 20.22
CA VAL A 60 -21.27 -1.39 18.85
C VAL A 60 -22.31 -1.88 17.86
N VAL A 61 -22.69 -1.02 16.92
CA VAL A 61 -23.60 -1.38 15.82
C VAL A 61 -23.02 -0.87 14.51
N LEU A 62 -22.76 -1.75 13.56
CA LEU A 62 -22.16 -1.35 12.27
C LEU A 62 -22.72 -2.13 11.09
N ASN A 63 -22.73 -1.52 9.91
CA ASN A 63 -23.13 -2.15 8.65
C ASN A 63 -21.96 -2.75 7.84
N GLY A 64 -20.76 -2.81 8.42
CA GLY A 64 -19.57 -3.38 7.77
C GLY A 64 -19.63 -4.89 7.48
N GLY A 65 -20.72 -5.58 7.84
CA GLY A 65 -20.95 -6.95 7.41
C GLY A 65 -21.22 -7.09 5.91
N CYS A 66 -21.58 -6.00 5.22
CA CYS A 66 -21.74 -5.93 3.77
C CYS A 66 -22.63 -7.07 3.22
N LEU A 67 -22.04 -7.99 2.44
CA LEU A 67 -22.71 -9.14 1.82
C LEU A 67 -22.72 -10.38 2.73
N ASN A 68 -21.86 -10.41 3.77
CA ASN A 68 -21.67 -11.55 4.65
C ASN A 68 -21.63 -11.15 6.15
N PRO A 69 -22.72 -10.56 6.68
CA PRO A 69 -22.77 -10.14 8.09
C PRO A 69 -22.61 -11.30 9.07
N ALA A 70 -23.08 -12.50 8.71
CA ALA A 70 -22.93 -13.69 9.52
C ALA A 70 -21.46 -14.13 9.65
N GLY A 71 -20.70 -14.08 8.55
CA GLY A 71 -19.28 -14.42 8.53
C GLY A 71 -18.45 -13.49 9.40
N LEU A 72 -18.65 -12.17 9.27
CA LEU A 72 -17.95 -11.20 10.10
C LEU A 72 -18.34 -11.36 11.58
N ALA A 73 -19.61 -11.61 11.89
CA ALA A 73 -20.04 -11.84 13.27
C ALA A 73 -19.42 -13.08 13.90
N GLN A 74 -19.27 -14.17 13.13
CA GLN A 74 -18.56 -15.35 13.59
C GLN A 74 -17.09 -15.05 13.86
N LYS A 75 -16.41 -14.33 12.95
CA LYS A 75 -15.01 -13.91 13.11
C LYS A 75 -14.81 -13.05 14.37
N VAL A 76 -15.75 -12.16 14.69
CA VAL A 76 -15.73 -11.36 15.92
C VAL A 76 -16.03 -12.21 17.16
N ALA A 77 -16.96 -13.17 17.09
CA ALA A 77 -17.25 -14.08 18.20
C ALA A 77 -16.04 -14.98 18.54
N ASP A 78 -15.29 -15.40 17.52
CA ASP A 78 -14.04 -16.15 17.69
C ASP A 78 -12.98 -15.29 18.39
N LEU A 79 -12.84 -14.02 18.01
CA LEU A 79 -11.95 -13.06 18.68
C LEU A 79 -12.33 -12.82 20.15
N VAL A 80 -13.63 -12.67 20.43
CA VAL A 80 -14.14 -12.53 21.80
C VAL A 80 -13.79 -13.75 22.65
N SER A 81 -13.92 -14.95 22.08
CA SER A 81 -13.58 -16.21 22.74
C SER A 81 -12.06 -16.34 22.96
N GLU A 82 -11.25 -15.93 21.98
CA GLU A 82 -9.78 -15.91 22.07
C GLU A 82 -9.29 -14.98 23.19
N ARG A 83 -9.97 -13.85 23.40
CA ARG A 83 -9.63 -12.84 24.40
C ARG A 83 -10.29 -13.06 25.77
N ASP A 84 -11.07 -14.13 25.95
CA ASP A 84 -11.85 -14.42 27.17
C ASP A 84 -12.73 -13.23 27.62
N LEU A 85 -13.38 -12.57 26.65
CA LEU A 85 -14.20 -11.39 26.89
C LEU A 85 -15.68 -11.79 27.04
N LYS A 86 -16.39 -11.11 27.95
CA LYS A 86 -17.85 -11.31 28.16
C LYS A 86 -18.68 -10.38 27.26
N VAL A 87 -18.40 -10.39 25.96
CA VAL A 87 -19.07 -9.57 24.95
C VAL A 87 -19.98 -10.46 24.11
N LYS A 88 -21.25 -10.08 23.93
CA LYS A 88 -22.19 -10.83 23.09
C LYS A 88 -22.25 -10.25 21.68
N VAL A 89 -22.05 -11.10 20.68
CA VAL A 89 -22.06 -10.72 19.26
C VAL A 89 -23.33 -11.25 18.60
N ALA A 90 -23.98 -10.42 17.79
CA ALA A 90 -25.14 -10.78 16.98
C ALA A 90 -25.00 -10.20 15.56
N TYR A 91 -25.83 -10.66 14.63
CA TYR A 91 -25.91 -10.11 13.29
C TYR A 91 -27.34 -9.92 12.81
N VAL A 92 -27.53 -9.01 11.85
CA VAL A 92 -28.81 -8.77 11.17
C VAL A 92 -28.78 -9.44 9.80
N SER A 93 -29.89 -10.07 9.44
CA SER A 93 -30.11 -10.70 8.13
C SER A 93 -31.44 -10.24 7.52
N GLY A 94 -31.59 -10.45 6.21
CA GLY A 94 -32.83 -10.20 5.47
C GLY A 94 -32.76 -9.05 4.45
N ASP A 95 -31.58 -8.42 4.31
CA ASP A 95 -31.31 -7.40 3.31
C ASP A 95 -31.06 -8.01 1.92
N ASP A 96 -30.39 -9.16 1.84
CA ASP A 96 -30.12 -9.87 0.58
C ASP A 96 -31.43 -10.33 -0.10
N LEU A 97 -31.70 -9.74 -1.27
CA LEU A 97 -32.86 -10.01 -2.12
C LEU A 97 -32.55 -10.94 -3.30
N MET A 98 -31.31 -11.42 -3.46
CA MET A 98 -30.89 -12.22 -4.61
C MET A 98 -31.77 -13.48 -4.80
N SER A 99 -32.16 -14.12 -3.70
CA SER A 99 -33.06 -15.28 -3.72
C SER A 99 -34.48 -14.98 -4.23
N LYS A 100 -34.93 -13.73 -4.10
CA LYS A 100 -36.26 -13.26 -4.54
C LYS A 100 -36.25 -12.70 -5.96
N ILE A 101 -35.17 -12.01 -6.31
CA ILE A 101 -35.00 -11.25 -7.55
C ILE A 101 -34.50 -12.14 -8.69
N GLY A 102 -33.68 -13.15 -8.38
CA GLY A 102 -33.11 -14.06 -9.38
C GLY A 102 -31.72 -13.63 -9.87
N PRO A 103 -31.09 -14.46 -10.73
CA PRO A 103 -29.70 -14.26 -11.14
C PRO A 103 -29.50 -13.20 -12.22
N ASP A 104 -30.54 -12.82 -12.98
CA ASP A 104 -30.47 -11.87 -14.08
C ASP A 104 -31.72 -10.97 -14.17
N LEU A 105 -31.60 -9.84 -14.89
CA LEU A 105 -32.73 -8.91 -15.04
C LEU A 105 -33.92 -9.54 -15.80
N ALA A 106 -33.67 -10.43 -16.76
CA ALA A 106 -34.72 -11.12 -17.49
C ALA A 106 -35.65 -11.93 -16.57
N SER A 107 -35.13 -12.51 -15.49
CA SER A 107 -35.90 -13.25 -14.50
C SER A 107 -36.91 -12.38 -13.73
N LEU A 108 -36.72 -11.06 -13.67
CA LEU A 108 -37.71 -10.15 -13.10
C LEU A 108 -38.86 -9.89 -14.07
N GLY A 109 -38.60 -9.67 -15.37
CA GLY A 109 -39.63 -9.25 -16.30
C GLY A 109 -40.44 -8.06 -15.75
N ASP A 110 -41.77 -8.21 -15.71
CA ASP A 110 -42.70 -7.21 -15.15
C ASP A 110 -42.62 -7.04 -13.62
N LYS A 111 -41.81 -7.84 -12.91
CA LYS A 111 -41.65 -7.80 -11.44
C LYS A 111 -40.52 -6.87 -10.98
N LEU A 112 -39.86 -6.16 -11.88
CA LEU A 112 -38.85 -5.16 -11.50
C LEU A 112 -39.50 -4.12 -10.56
N PRO A 113 -38.93 -3.90 -9.36
CA PRO A 113 -39.44 -2.86 -8.48
C PRO A 113 -39.45 -1.50 -9.20
N PRO A 114 -40.47 -0.66 -8.96
CA PRO A 114 -40.53 0.65 -9.58
C PRO A 114 -39.32 1.49 -9.15
N HIS A 115 -38.84 2.36 -10.04
CA HIS A 115 -37.74 3.27 -9.75
C HIS A 115 -38.03 4.10 -8.48
N LEU A 116 -37.00 4.44 -7.70
CA LEU A 116 -37.12 5.16 -6.43
C LEU A 116 -37.98 6.43 -6.58
N ASP A 117 -37.75 7.18 -7.66
CA ASP A 117 -38.44 8.45 -7.94
C ASP A 117 -39.74 8.32 -8.75
N SER A 118 -40.19 7.10 -9.06
CA SER A 118 -41.37 6.85 -9.92
C SER A 118 -42.68 7.44 -9.37
N VAL A 119 -42.74 7.73 -8.07
CA VAL A 119 -43.89 8.37 -7.42
C VAL A 119 -44.02 9.84 -7.83
N ASN A 120 -42.93 10.49 -8.25
CA ASN A 120 -42.95 11.88 -8.71
C ASN A 120 -43.21 11.92 -10.23
N PRO A 121 -44.42 12.30 -10.70
CA PRO A 121 -44.75 12.28 -12.11
C PRO A 121 -43.97 13.29 -12.95
N ASN A 122 -43.30 14.26 -12.32
CA ASN A 122 -42.47 15.24 -13.01
C ASN A 122 -41.05 14.74 -13.28
N VAL A 123 -40.65 13.62 -12.67
CA VAL A 123 -39.33 13.01 -12.91
C VAL A 123 -39.40 12.20 -14.20
N GLN A 124 -38.75 12.72 -15.24
CA GLN A 124 -38.50 11.96 -16.46
C GLN A 124 -37.22 11.16 -16.30
N VAL A 125 -37.37 9.89 -15.94
CA VAL A 125 -36.24 8.98 -15.88
C VAL A 125 -35.69 8.79 -17.31
N PRO A 126 -34.40 9.07 -17.57
CA PRO A 126 -33.82 8.93 -18.90
C PRO A 126 -34.02 7.51 -19.45
N ASN A 127 -34.20 7.39 -20.78
CA ASN A 127 -34.35 6.08 -21.43
C ASN A 127 -33.13 5.18 -21.19
N SER A 128 -31.93 5.74 -20.96
CA SER A 128 -30.72 5.00 -20.58
C SER A 128 -30.80 4.37 -19.18
N SER A 129 -31.56 4.96 -18.26
CA SER A 129 -31.80 4.43 -16.91
C SER A 129 -32.92 3.38 -16.87
N LEU A 130 -33.73 3.30 -17.95
CA LEU A 130 -34.83 2.34 -18.13
C LEU A 130 -34.57 1.39 -19.33
N ALA A 131 -33.32 1.25 -19.78
CA ALA A 131 -32.90 0.74 -21.09
C ALA A 131 -33.18 -0.76 -21.38
N PHE A 132 -34.11 -1.35 -20.67
CA PHE A 132 -34.26 -2.78 -20.56
C PHE A 132 -35.73 -3.19 -20.67
N GLN A 133 -36.49 -2.66 -21.61
CA GLN A 133 -37.77 -3.28 -21.98
C GLN A 133 -37.74 -3.73 -23.45
N PRO A 134 -37.73 -5.06 -23.71
CA PRO A 134 -37.71 -6.16 -22.73
C PRO A 134 -36.37 -6.22 -21.98
N LEU A 135 -36.41 -6.70 -20.73
CA LEU A 135 -35.22 -6.80 -19.87
C LEU A 135 -34.25 -7.81 -20.50
N PRO A 136 -33.05 -7.40 -20.94
CA PRO A 136 -32.07 -8.34 -21.44
C PRO A 136 -31.62 -9.27 -20.30
N SER A 137 -31.17 -10.47 -20.63
CA SER A 137 -30.57 -11.40 -19.67
C SER A 137 -29.17 -10.87 -19.30
N VAL A 138 -29.17 -9.88 -18.41
CA VAL A 138 -27.97 -9.27 -17.83
C VAL A 138 -27.83 -9.75 -16.39
N PRO A 139 -26.67 -10.32 -16.01
CA PRO A 139 -26.45 -10.80 -14.65
C PRO A 139 -26.60 -9.69 -13.61
N ILE A 140 -27.36 -10.00 -12.56
CA ILE A 140 -27.45 -9.17 -11.35
C ILE A 140 -26.27 -9.54 -10.46
N VAL A 141 -25.51 -8.52 -10.07
CA VAL A 141 -24.30 -8.60 -9.25
C VAL A 141 -24.69 -8.74 -7.77
N SER A 142 -25.53 -7.82 -7.28
CA SER A 142 -26.07 -7.82 -5.91
C SER A 142 -27.42 -7.12 -5.88
N ALA A 143 -28.24 -7.47 -4.88
CA ALA A 143 -29.53 -6.84 -4.65
C ALA A 143 -29.83 -6.80 -3.15
N ASN A 144 -29.78 -5.61 -2.55
CA ASN A 144 -29.90 -5.45 -1.10
C ASN A 144 -30.95 -4.39 -0.73
N ALA A 145 -31.87 -4.75 0.16
CA ALA A 145 -32.82 -3.83 0.76
C ALA A 145 -32.17 -3.02 1.88
N TYR A 146 -32.50 -1.75 1.98
CA TYR A 146 -32.09 -0.89 3.09
C TYR A 146 -33.00 -1.20 4.27
N LEU A 147 -32.54 -2.06 5.17
CA LEU A 147 -33.29 -2.41 6.38
C LEU A 147 -33.30 -1.24 7.38
N GLY A 148 -34.31 -1.26 8.26
CA GLY A 148 -34.40 -0.33 9.39
C GLY A 148 -33.75 -0.86 10.66
N SER A 149 -34.05 -0.17 11.76
CA SER A 149 -33.47 -0.30 13.10
C SER A 149 -34.09 -1.42 13.92
N ARG A 150 -35.27 -1.94 13.53
CA ARG A 150 -36.07 -2.88 14.33
C ARG A 150 -35.30 -4.14 14.75
N ALA A 151 -34.61 -4.79 13.80
CA ALA A 151 -33.84 -6.00 14.08
C ALA A 151 -32.65 -5.71 15.03
N ILE A 152 -32.03 -4.54 14.88
CA ILE A 152 -30.93 -4.09 15.74
C ILE A 152 -31.45 -3.90 17.17
N VAL A 153 -32.58 -3.21 17.35
CA VAL A 153 -33.19 -2.98 18.68
C VAL A 153 -33.53 -4.31 19.37
N GLU A 154 -34.10 -5.28 18.66
CA GLU A 154 -34.38 -6.61 19.23
C GLU A 154 -33.10 -7.35 19.62
N GLY A 155 -32.02 -7.23 18.84
CA GLY A 155 -30.70 -7.75 19.20
C GLY A 155 -30.14 -7.12 20.48
N LEU A 156 -30.26 -5.79 20.62
CA LEU A 156 -29.83 -5.07 21.83
C LEU A 156 -30.67 -5.48 23.05
N ARG A 157 -31.99 -5.66 22.89
CA ARG A 157 -32.90 -6.17 23.93
C ARG A 157 -32.60 -7.60 24.34
N ALA A 158 -32.18 -8.45 23.41
CA ALA A 158 -31.69 -9.80 23.68
C ALA A 158 -30.32 -9.80 24.40
N GLY A 159 -29.70 -8.63 24.56
CA GLY A 159 -28.46 -8.43 25.30
C GLY A 159 -27.21 -8.50 24.44
N ALA A 160 -27.30 -8.30 23.12
CA ALA A 160 -26.12 -8.13 22.29
C ALA A 160 -25.34 -6.86 22.67
N ASP A 161 -24.02 -6.94 22.58
CA ASP A 161 -23.09 -5.84 22.79
C ASP A 161 -22.50 -5.37 21.46
N ILE A 162 -22.28 -6.28 20.51
CA ILE A 162 -21.85 -5.98 19.14
C ILE A 162 -22.89 -6.53 18.17
N ILE A 163 -23.41 -5.69 17.28
CA ILE A 163 -24.34 -6.09 16.22
C ILE A 163 -23.75 -5.74 14.87
N ILE A 164 -23.61 -6.76 14.02
CA ILE A 164 -23.07 -6.62 12.66
C ILE A 164 -24.20 -6.74 11.66
N CYS A 165 -24.40 -5.71 10.85
CA CYS A 165 -25.45 -5.64 9.86
C CYS A 165 -24.85 -5.82 8.45
N GLY A 166 -25.67 -6.35 7.53
CA GLY A 166 -25.49 -6.14 6.08
C GLY A 166 -25.98 -4.74 5.71
N ARG A 167 -26.75 -4.60 4.62
CA ARG A 167 -27.33 -3.31 4.27
C ARG A 167 -28.49 -2.93 5.20
N VAL A 168 -28.21 -2.00 6.11
CA VAL A 168 -29.20 -1.19 6.82
C VAL A 168 -29.10 0.24 6.29
N SER A 169 -30.15 1.04 6.46
CA SER A 169 -30.05 2.48 6.20
C SER A 169 -29.01 3.11 7.12
N ASP A 170 -28.30 4.12 6.64
CA ASP A 170 -27.05 4.59 7.27
C ASP A 170 -27.29 5.16 8.68
N ALA A 171 -28.44 5.81 8.91
CA ALA A 171 -28.87 6.29 10.22
C ALA A 171 -29.46 5.20 11.15
N SER A 172 -29.79 4.00 10.65
CA SER A 172 -30.44 2.95 11.44
C SER A 172 -29.66 2.48 12.68
N PRO A 173 -28.32 2.32 12.63
CA PRO A 173 -27.52 2.04 13.83
C PRO A 173 -27.74 3.06 14.96
N VAL A 174 -27.84 4.35 14.61
CA VAL A 174 -28.00 5.45 15.58
C VAL A 174 -29.43 5.51 16.11
N ILE A 175 -30.43 5.35 15.24
CA ILE A 175 -31.83 5.23 15.64
C ILE A 175 -32.01 4.04 16.59
N ALA A 176 -31.42 2.88 16.28
CA ALA A 176 -31.51 1.70 17.13
C ALA A 176 -30.89 1.91 18.51
N ALA A 177 -29.72 2.57 18.57
CA ALA A 177 -29.05 2.89 19.83
C ALA A 177 -29.93 3.80 20.71
N ALA A 178 -30.45 4.89 20.16
CA ALA A 178 -31.33 5.83 20.88
C ALA A 178 -32.64 5.17 21.32
N TRP A 179 -33.26 4.39 20.42
CA TRP A 179 -34.49 3.66 20.68
C TRP A 179 -34.31 2.66 21.83
N TYR A 180 -33.24 1.86 21.81
CA TYR A 180 -32.93 0.95 22.91
C TYR A 180 -32.66 1.69 24.22
N TRP A 181 -31.82 2.73 24.19
CA TRP A 181 -31.38 3.46 25.39
C TRP A 181 -32.55 4.11 26.14
N HIS A 182 -33.43 4.81 25.41
CA HIS A 182 -34.58 5.51 25.99
C HIS A 182 -35.83 4.64 26.12
N SER A 183 -35.74 3.36 25.74
CA SER A 183 -36.88 2.41 25.78
C SER A 183 -38.11 2.90 25.01
N TRP A 184 -37.91 3.58 23.88
CA TRP A 184 -39.01 4.07 23.04
C TRP A 184 -39.84 2.93 22.43
N LYS A 185 -41.02 3.27 21.93
CA LYS A 185 -41.88 2.40 21.11
C LYS A 185 -41.61 2.64 19.62
N ASP A 186 -42.00 1.66 18.81
CA ASP A 186 -41.98 1.75 17.33
C ASP A 186 -42.93 2.80 16.76
N THR A 187 -43.79 3.36 17.61
CA THR A 187 -44.79 4.39 17.31
C THR A 187 -44.44 5.76 17.89
N ASP A 188 -43.31 5.89 18.59
CA ASP A 188 -42.80 7.16 19.11
C ASP A 188 -42.10 7.95 18.00
N TYR A 189 -42.87 8.29 16.96
CA TYR A 189 -42.33 8.77 15.69
C TYR A 189 -41.52 10.06 15.82
N ASN A 190 -41.87 10.98 16.73
CA ASN A 190 -41.11 12.21 16.90
C ASN A 190 -39.68 11.92 17.39
N GLN A 191 -39.54 11.00 18.33
CA GLN A 191 -38.27 10.57 18.88
C GLN A 191 -37.44 9.84 17.83
N LEU A 192 -38.07 8.90 17.10
CA LEU A 192 -37.42 8.20 15.99
C LEU A 192 -36.95 9.16 14.89
N ALA A 193 -37.76 10.16 14.54
CA ALA A 193 -37.40 11.19 13.56
C ALA A 193 -36.24 12.08 14.03
N GLY A 194 -36.22 12.45 15.32
CA GLY A 194 -35.09 13.16 15.92
C GLY A 194 -33.79 12.35 15.85
N SER A 195 -33.86 11.05 16.20
CA SER A 195 -32.70 10.16 16.10
C SER A 195 -32.27 9.85 14.66
N LEU A 196 -33.19 9.88 13.68
CA LEU A 196 -32.86 9.80 12.26
C LEU A 196 -31.97 10.97 11.85
N ILE A 197 -32.31 12.19 12.27
CA ILE A 197 -31.49 13.37 11.97
C ILE A 197 -30.17 13.35 12.75
N ALA A 198 -30.16 12.85 13.99
CA ALA A 198 -28.92 12.65 14.72
C ALA A 198 -27.99 11.65 14.00
N GLY A 199 -28.54 10.54 13.49
CA GLY A 199 -27.82 9.57 12.68
C GLY A 199 -27.28 10.19 11.39
N HIS A 200 -28.13 10.90 10.66
CA HIS A 200 -27.76 11.62 9.44
C HIS A 200 -26.62 12.62 9.64
N LEU A 201 -26.55 13.26 10.81
CA LEU A 201 -25.48 14.19 11.14
C LEU A 201 -24.15 13.53 11.51
N ILE A 202 -24.15 12.25 11.89
CA ILE A 202 -22.92 11.54 12.32
C ILE A 202 -22.54 10.36 11.42
N GLU A 203 -23.33 10.08 10.39
CA GLU A 203 -22.98 9.18 9.29
C GLU A 203 -22.02 9.87 8.30
N CYS A 204 -21.54 9.11 7.31
CA CYS A 204 -20.63 9.62 6.26
C CYS A 204 -19.36 10.32 6.80
N SER A 205 -18.72 9.76 7.84
CA SER A 205 -17.39 10.17 8.30
C SER A 205 -17.36 11.52 9.07
N ALA A 206 -16.42 12.41 8.75
CA ALA A 206 -16.10 13.62 9.51
C ALA A 206 -16.83 14.88 9.00
N TYR A 207 -17.96 14.75 8.29
CA TYR A 207 -18.57 15.90 7.61
C TYR A 207 -19.06 16.98 8.58
N SER A 208 -19.76 16.58 9.65
CA SER A 208 -20.20 17.51 10.71
C SER A 208 -19.06 18.24 11.41
N THR A 209 -17.84 17.71 11.38
CA THR A 209 -16.64 18.29 12.00
C THR A 209 -15.73 19.03 11.00
N GLY A 210 -16.18 19.26 9.77
CA GLY A 210 -15.47 20.04 8.75
C GLY A 210 -14.98 19.24 7.55
N GLY A 211 -15.17 17.92 7.51
CA GLY A 211 -14.97 17.13 6.29
C GLY A 211 -15.93 17.57 5.19
N ASN A 212 -15.44 17.72 3.96
CA ASN A 212 -16.25 18.17 2.82
C ASN A 212 -17.03 19.49 3.06
N PHE A 213 -16.54 20.35 3.95
CA PHE A 213 -17.19 21.62 4.27
C PHE A 213 -16.95 22.64 3.15
N SER A 214 -18.03 23.11 2.51
CA SER A 214 -17.95 24.05 1.37
C SER A 214 -17.33 25.40 1.73
N GLY A 215 -17.39 25.80 3.00
CA GLY A 215 -16.79 27.03 3.53
C GLY A 215 -15.34 26.90 4.03
N PHE A 216 -14.64 25.80 3.75
CA PHE A 216 -13.32 25.54 4.36
C PHE A 216 -12.28 26.65 4.08
N THR A 217 -12.38 27.35 2.94
CA THR A 217 -11.44 28.42 2.55
C THR A 217 -11.46 29.66 3.45
N GLU A 218 -12.50 29.82 4.28
CA GLU A 218 -12.62 30.92 5.24
C GLU A 218 -11.83 30.69 6.54
N TYR A 219 -11.25 29.51 6.70
CA TYR A 219 -10.58 29.06 7.92
C TYR A 219 -9.15 28.58 7.62
N ASP A 220 -8.35 28.43 8.67
CA ASP A 220 -7.00 27.87 8.56
C ASP A 220 -7.06 26.40 8.12
N LEU A 221 -6.24 26.03 7.13
CA LEU A 221 -6.19 24.68 6.58
C LEU A 221 -5.85 23.62 7.64
N GLU A 222 -5.05 23.97 8.66
CA GLU A 222 -4.67 23.07 9.75
C GLU A 222 -5.88 22.48 10.49
N ILE A 223 -7.01 23.20 10.51
CA ILE A 223 -8.25 22.72 11.14
C ILE A 223 -8.79 21.47 10.43
N PHE A 224 -8.61 21.35 9.12
CA PHE A 224 -9.25 20.32 8.29
C PHE A 224 -8.32 19.16 7.91
N ILE A 225 -7.07 19.14 8.37
CA ILE A 225 -6.12 18.07 8.04
C ILE A 225 -6.55 16.73 8.65
N GLU A 226 -6.98 16.74 9.91
CA GLU A 226 -7.39 15.53 10.63
C GLU A 226 -8.65 15.78 11.47
N PRO A 227 -9.81 16.05 10.83
CA PRO A 227 -11.06 16.27 11.53
C PRO A 227 -11.47 15.01 12.28
N GLY A 228 -11.80 15.14 13.57
CA GLY A 228 -12.29 14.01 14.36
C GLY A 228 -13.70 13.59 13.95
N PHE A 229 -14.11 12.35 14.22
CA PHE A 229 -15.50 11.96 13.95
C PHE A 229 -16.49 12.61 14.94
N PRO A 230 -17.71 12.95 14.49
CA PRO A 230 -18.73 13.56 15.32
C PRO A 230 -19.33 12.57 16.33
N ILE A 231 -19.97 13.12 17.36
CA ILE A 231 -20.68 12.43 18.43
C ILE A 231 -22.06 13.06 18.53
N ALA A 232 -23.11 12.25 18.61
CA ALA A 232 -24.46 12.73 18.91
C ALA A 232 -24.86 12.39 20.34
N GLU A 233 -25.23 13.42 21.10
CA GLU A 233 -25.90 13.27 22.38
C GLU A 233 -27.41 13.43 22.15
N ILE A 234 -28.18 12.34 22.29
CA ILE A 234 -29.61 12.29 21.94
C ILE A 234 -30.45 12.25 23.22
N ASP A 235 -31.32 13.24 23.39
CA ASP A 235 -32.22 13.39 24.54
C ASP A 235 -33.47 12.51 24.38
N ALA A 236 -34.21 12.30 25.47
CA ALA A 236 -35.38 11.41 25.52
C ALA A 236 -36.54 11.87 24.62
N ASP A 237 -36.58 13.16 24.25
CA ASP A 237 -37.54 13.74 23.31
C ASP A 237 -37.11 13.63 21.83
N GLY A 238 -35.90 13.11 21.56
CA GLY A 238 -35.32 12.98 20.23
C GLY A 238 -34.51 14.19 19.77
N THR A 239 -34.47 15.28 20.52
CA THR A 239 -33.54 16.39 20.23
C THR A 239 -32.09 15.95 20.47
N CYS A 240 -31.13 16.55 19.76
CA CYS A 240 -29.74 16.15 19.91
C CYS A 240 -28.77 17.32 19.93
N VAL A 241 -27.58 17.08 20.49
CA VAL A 241 -26.41 17.95 20.37
C VAL A 241 -25.32 17.18 19.64
N ILE A 242 -24.83 17.76 18.54
CA ILE A 242 -23.66 17.23 17.84
C ILE A 242 -22.42 17.87 18.42
N GLY A 243 -21.46 17.02 18.78
CA GLY A 243 -20.18 17.36 19.35
C GLY A 243 -19.06 16.52 18.76
N LYS A 244 -17.86 16.66 19.30
CA LYS A 244 -16.69 15.85 18.97
C LYS A 244 -15.82 15.68 20.21
N HIS A 245 -14.91 14.71 20.19
CA HIS A 245 -13.93 14.58 21.27
C HIS A 245 -13.04 15.82 21.39
N LEU A 246 -12.65 16.13 22.62
CA LEU A 246 -11.68 17.19 22.88
C LEU A 246 -10.31 16.78 22.34
N GLY A 247 -9.58 17.74 21.76
CA GLY A 247 -8.23 17.51 21.24
C GLY A 247 -8.16 16.86 19.87
N THR A 248 -9.28 16.55 19.22
CA THR A 248 -9.30 16.17 17.80
C THR A 248 -9.34 17.42 16.90
N GLY A 249 -8.85 17.31 15.67
CA GLY A 249 -9.00 18.36 14.66
C GLY A 249 -10.45 18.59 14.24
N GLY A 250 -10.65 19.49 13.29
CA GLY A 250 -11.97 19.90 12.82
C GLY A 250 -12.66 20.90 13.74
N MET A 251 -13.85 21.33 13.35
CA MET A 251 -14.69 22.26 14.10
C MET A 251 -16.16 21.88 13.94
N ILE A 252 -16.97 22.17 14.96
CA ILE A 252 -18.42 22.06 14.86
C ILE A 252 -19.03 23.45 15.01
N THR A 253 -19.65 23.93 13.94
CA THR A 253 -20.35 25.22 13.89
C THR A 253 -21.77 25.01 13.36
N GLU A 254 -22.61 26.03 13.42
CA GLU A 254 -23.93 25.95 12.80
C GLU A 254 -23.82 25.65 11.29
N ASP A 255 -22.78 26.15 10.63
CA ASP A 255 -22.60 25.99 9.18
C ASP A 255 -22.08 24.60 8.82
N THR A 256 -21.18 24.01 9.60
CA THR A 256 -20.77 22.61 9.35
C THR A 256 -21.96 21.66 9.53
N ILE A 257 -22.79 21.89 10.53
CA ILE A 257 -24.02 21.12 10.76
C ILE A 257 -25.07 21.38 9.67
N ARG A 258 -25.24 22.63 9.20
CA ARG A 258 -26.15 22.93 8.08
C ARG A 258 -25.69 22.24 6.79
N CYS A 259 -24.39 22.24 6.51
CA CYS A 259 -23.83 21.55 5.34
C CYS A 259 -24.12 20.05 5.40
N GLN A 260 -23.83 19.41 6.54
CA GLN A 260 -24.14 17.99 6.70
C GLN A 260 -25.65 17.72 6.67
N PHE A 261 -26.44 18.54 7.36
CA PHE A 261 -27.90 18.36 7.40
C PHE A 261 -28.54 18.40 6.01
N LEU A 262 -28.03 19.23 5.10
CA LEU A 262 -28.58 19.38 3.74
C LEU A 262 -28.06 18.31 2.76
N TYR A 263 -27.07 17.51 3.16
CA TYR A 263 -26.54 16.42 2.36
C TYR A 263 -27.61 15.35 2.11
N GLU A 264 -27.73 14.85 0.88
CA GLU A 264 -28.66 13.77 0.49
C GLU A 264 -30.16 13.95 0.84
N LEU A 265 -30.59 15.16 1.20
CA LEU A 265 -32.00 15.44 1.48
C LEU A 265 -32.83 15.65 0.22
N GLN A 266 -33.94 14.90 0.12
CA GLN A 266 -34.92 15.00 -0.97
C GLN A 266 -36.12 15.87 -0.57
N GLY A 267 -35.87 17.14 -0.25
CA GLY A 267 -36.90 18.11 0.16
C GLY A 267 -37.21 18.09 1.66
N SER A 268 -38.43 18.44 2.05
CA SER A 268 -38.78 18.64 3.47
C SER A 268 -39.29 17.40 4.21
N ILE A 269 -39.41 16.26 3.52
CA ILE A 269 -39.85 14.98 4.09
C ILE A 269 -38.75 13.95 3.84
N TYR A 270 -38.06 13.55 4.90
CA TYR A 270 -37.04 12.52 4.84
C TYR A 270 -37.66 11.15 5.12
N LEU A 271 -37.59 10.25 4.15
CA LEU A 271 -38.14 8.91 4.20
C LEU A 271 -37.11 7.92 4.75
N HIS A 272 -37.50 7.13 5.75
CA HIS A 272 -36.70 6.05 6.32
C HIS A 272 -37.60 4.82 6.61
N SER A 273 -37.02 3.63 6.70
CA SER A 273 -37.76 2.36 6.89
C SER A 273 -38.51 2.30 8.24
N ASP A 274 -38.10 3.09 9.22
CA ASP A 274 -38.74 3.14 10.55
C ASP A 274 -39.64 4.36 10.77
N VAL A 275 -39.40 5.48 10.08
CA VAL A 275 -40.10 6.74 10.32
C VAL A 275 -40.01 7.67 9.10
N LYS A 276 -40.97 8.59 8.94
CA LYS A 276 -40.83 9.77 8.08
C LYS A 276 -40.55 11.00 8.92
N ALA A 277 -39.46 11.72 8.67
CA ALA A 277 -39.13 12.97 9.35
C ALA A 277 -39.55 14.19 8.53
N TYR A 278 -40.27 15.11 9.15
CA TYR A 278 -40.63 16.42 8.59
C TYR A 278 -39.65 17.48 9.09
N LEU A 279 -39.04 18.19 8.14
CA LEU A 279 -37.86 19.03 8.37
C LEU A 279 -38.15 20.54 8.33
N ASN A 280 -39.39 20.94 8.03
CA ASN A 280 -39.76 22.35 7.79
C ASN A 280 -39.46 23.30 8.96
N ASN A 281 -39.41 22.78 10.18
CA ASN A 281 -39.22 23.56 11.40
C ASN A 281 -37.87 23.27 12.08
N VAL A 282 -36.90 22.71 11.35
CA VAL A 282 -35.58 22.41 11.92
C VAL A 282 -34.92 23.68 12.45
N VAL A 283 -34.33 23.58 13.65
CA VAL A 283 -33.57 24.65 14.28
C VAL A 283 -32.18 24.11 14.61
N VAL A 284 -31.17 24.75 14.03
CA VAL A 284 -29.74 24.48 14.28
C VAL A 284 -29.18 25.67 15.07
N LYS A 285 -28.70 25.43 16.29
CA LYS A 285 -28.24 26.50 17.18
C LYS A 285 -26.99 26.09 17.95
N SER A 286 -25.95 26.93 17.93
CA SER A 286 -24.77 26.73 18.77
C SER A 286 -25.13 26.83 20.26
N VAL A 287 -24.64 25.88 21.05
CA VAL A 287 -24.83 25.81 22.51
C VAL A 287 -23.51 25.78 23.28
N GLY A 288 -22.39 25.88 22.57
CA GLY A 288 -21.05 25.90 23.14
C GLY A 288 -19.98 25.75 22.05
N LYS A 289 -18.71 25.80 22.45
CA LYS A 289 -17.59 25.52 21.54
C LYS A 289 -17.70 24.08 21.05
N ASP A 290 -17.66 23.90 19.73
CA ASP A 290 -17.79 22.60 19.06
C ASP A 290 -19.06 21.82 19.47
N ARG A 291 -20.15 22.53 19.78
CA ARG A 291 -21.41 21.93 20.22
C ARG A 291 -22.60 22.67 19.62
N VAL A 292 -23.40 21.96 18.84
CA VAL A 292 -24.56 22.52 18.14
C VAL A 292 -25.78 21.65 18.42
N ARG A 293 -26.87 22.27 18.86
CA ARG A 293 -28.14 21.62 19.16
C ARG A 293 -29.06 21.67 17.94
N ILE A 294 -29.74 20.55 17.69
CA ILE A 294 -30.73 20.37 16.62
C ILE A 294 -32.08 20.03 17.25
N SER A 295 -33.14 20.69 16.78
CA SER A 295 -34.51 20.52 17.27
C SER A 295 -35.54 20.86 16.18
N GLY A 296 -36.83 20.68 16.48
CA GLY A 296 -37.93 21.06 15.57
C GLY A 296 -38.31 20.01 14.52
N ILE A 297 -37.72 18.80 14.60
CA ILE A 297 -38.05 17.66 13.75
C ILE A 297 -39.33 16.98 14.27
N THR A 298 -40.23 16.60 13.36
CA THR A 298 -41.44 15.85 13.72
C THR A 298 -41.58 14.58 12.90
N GLY A 299 -42.14 13.52 13.48
CA GLY A 299 -42.20 12.21 12.85
C GLY A 299 -43.60 11.78 12.44
N ARG A 300 -43.67 10.91 11.43
CA ARG A 300 -44.89 10.21 10.99
C ARG A 300 -44.57 8.73 10.68
N PRO A 301 -45.60 7.86 10.59
CA PRO A 301 -45.40 6.45 10.21
C PRO A 301 -44.55 6.32 8.94
N PRO A 302 -43.69 5.28 8.82
CA PRO A 302 -42.86 5.05 7.64
C PRO A 302 -43.69 4.75 6.38
N PRO A 303 -43.11 4.88 5.17
CA PRO A 303 -43.75 4.42 3.94
C PRO A 303 -43.89 2.87 3.91
N PRO A 304 -44.78 2.32 3.05
CA PRO A 304 -44.93 0.87 2.91
C PRO A 304 -43.79 0.20 2.11
N THR A 305 -42.83 0.98 1.63
CA THR A 305 -41.68 0.55 0.82
C THR A 305 -40.36 1.01 1.45
N THR A 306 -39.25 0.38 1.08
CA THR A 306 -37.89 0.81 1.46
C THR A 306 -36.99 0.87 0.23
N LYS A 307 -35.89 1.61 0.30
CA LYS A 307 -34.88 1.67 -0.77
C LYS A 307 -34.30 0.27 -0.98
N ALA A 308 -34.08 -0.11 -2.25
CA ALA A 308 -33.35 -1.31 -2.61
C ALA A 308 -32.29 -0.93 -3.65
N ALA A 309 -31.06 -1.38 -3.44
CA ALA A 309 -29.99 -1.24 -4.41
C ALA A 309 -29.89 -2.53 -5.21
N ILE A 310 -30.03 -2.44 -6.54
CA ILE A 310 -29.88 -3.57 -7.47
C ILE A 310 -28.77 -3.22 -8.44
N PHE A 311 -27.68 -3.96 -8.38
CA PHE A 311 -26.52 -3.78 -9.25
C PHE A 311 -26.51 -4.87 -10.31
N TYR A 312 -26.23 -4.49 -11.56
CA TYR A 312 -26.16 -5.41 -12.70
C TYR A 312 -25.04 -4.96 -13.64
N ARG A 313 -24.62 -5.85 -14.55
CA ARG A 313 -23.56 -5.55 -15.51
C ARG A 313 -24.05 -4.61 -16.62
N GLY A 314 -23.74 -3.32 -16.50
CA GLY A 314 -24.19 -2.28 -17.45
C GLY A 314 -23.54 -2.30 -18.84
N GLY A 315 -22.46 -3.04 -19.04
CA GLY A 315 -21.70 -3.11 -20.30
C GLY A 315 -20.24 -2.73 -20.11
N TYR A 316 -19.65 -2.13 -21.14
CA TYR A 316 -18.26 -1.70 -21.18
C TYR A 316 -18.18 -0.20 -21.42
N GLN A 317 -17.16 0.43 -20.83
CA GLN A 317 -16.85 1.84 -21.02
C GLN A 317 -15.38 2.02 -21.42
N CYS A 318 -15.07 3.04 -22.19
CA CYS A 318 -13.69 3.48 -22.43
C CYS A 318 -13.61 5.00 -22.58
N GLN A 319 -12.40 5.54 -22.41
CA GLN A 319 -12.14 6.97 -22.56
C GLN A 319 -10.91 7.23 -23.44
N LEU A 320 -11.00 8.23 -24.31
CA LEU A 320 -9.86 8.80 -25.04
C LEU A 320 -9.54 10.18 -24.47
N LEU A 321 -8.28 10.40 -24.12
CA LEU A 321 -7.81 11.64 -23.50
C LEU A 321 -6.92 12.40 -24.48
N LEU A 322 -7.47 13.50 -25.00
CA LEU A 322 -6.94 14.21 -26.15
C LEU A 322 -6.66 15.66 -25.79
N ASN A 323 -5.62 16.24 -26.39
CA ASN A 323 -5.22 17.61 -26.12
C ASN A 323 -5.12 18.44 -27.41
N ALA A 324 -5.52 19.70 -27.31
CA ALA A 324 -5.39 20.69 -28.36
C ALA A 324 -4.64 21.92 -27.83
N THR A 325 -3.47 22.17 -28.39
CA THR A 325 -2.64 23.35 -28.10
C THR A 325 -2.87 24.45 -29.13
N GLY A 326 -2.78 25.70 -28.69
CA GLY A 326 -2.78 26.89 -29.55
C GLY A 326 -4.16 27.52 -29.70
N TYR A 327 -4.33 28.35 -30.73
CA TYR A 327 -5.56 29.09 -30.94
C TYR A 327 -6.69 28.22 -31.52
N GLY A 328 -7.94 28.68 -31.36
CA GLY A 328 -9.10 28.10 -32.03
C GLY A 328 -9.44 26.68 -31.59
N THR A 329 -9.17 26.33 -30.34
CA THR A 329 -9.41 25.00 -29.76
C THR A 329 -10.84 24.53 -29.95
N GLU A 330 -11.83 25.42 -29.85
CA GLU A 330 -13.24 25.11 -30.14
C GLU A 330 -13.42 24.51 -31.55
N LYS A 331 -12.89 25.16 -32.58
CA LYS A 331 -12.96 24.66 -33.97
C LYS A 331 -12.17 23.37 -34.17
N LYS A 332 -11.06 23.21 -33.44
CA LYS A 332 -10.26 21.97 -33.45
C LYS A 332 -11.06 20.80 -32.90
N TRP A 333 -11.78 20.99 -31.80
CA TRP A 333 -12.64 19.97 -31.21
C TRP A 333 -13.86 19.67 -32.08
N GLN A 334 -14.51 20.68 -32.64
CA GLN A 334 -15.59 20.48 -33.62
C GLN A 334 -15.13 19.65 -34.82
N LEU A 335 -13.91 19.90 -35.33
CA LEU A 335 -13.35 19.11 -36.43
C LEU A 335 -13.11 17.66 -36.00
N LEU A 336 -12.49 17.45 -34.84
CA LEU A 336 -12.21 16.10 -34.35
C LEU A 336 -13.48 15.30 -34.09
N GLU A 337 -14.48 15.90 -33.43
CA GLU A 337 -15.78 15.28 -33.20
C GLU A 337 -16.44 14.89 -34.53
N ALA A 338 -16.47 15.79 -35.52
CA ALA A 338 -17.01 15.51 -36.84
C ALA A 338 -16.26 14.37 -37.54
N GLN A 339 -14.92 14.34 -37.45
CA GLN A 339 -14.10 13.27 -38.01
C GLN A 339 -14.39 11.93 -37.33
N LEU A 340 -14.51 11.90 -35.99
CA LEU A 340 -14.75 10.69 -35.23
C LEU A 340 -16.15 10.14 -35.50
N ARG A 341 -17.20 10.97 -35.41
CA ARG A 341 -18.57 10.56 -35.73
C ARG A 341 -18.69 10.02 -37.16
N ARG A 342 -18.09 10.70 -38.14
CA ARG A 342 -18.08 10.21 -39.53
C ARG A 342 -17.39 8.86 -39.67
N ASN A 343 -16.26 8.65 -38.99
CA ASN A 343 -15.56 7.37 -39.00
C ASN A 343 -16.38 6.26 -38.34
N LEU A 344 -17.03 6.55 -37.22
CA LEU A 344 -17.94 5.62 -36.54
C LEU A 344 -19.12 5.21 -37.43
N GLN A 345 -19.69 6.17 -38.18
CA GLN A 345 -20.74 5.93 -39.17
C GLN A 345 -20.25 5.03 -40.31
N ASN A 346 -19.10 5.36 -40.90
CA ASN A 346 -18.52 4.60 -42.00
C ASN A 346 -18.14 3.17 -41.58
N ALA A 347 -17.72 2.98 -40.33
CA ALA A 347 -17.44 1.68 -39.74
C ALA A 347 -18.72 0.93 -39.30
N GLY A 348 -19.88 1.58 -39.31
CA GLY A 348 -21.17 1.01 -38.96
C GLY A 348 -21.37 0.72 -37.46
N ILE A 349 -20.56 1.32 -36.58
CA ILE A 349 -20.54 1.02 -35.14
C ILE A 349 -21.22 2.08 -34.28
N GLU A 350 -21.55 3.27 -34.81
CA GLU A 350 -22.20 4.34 -34.03
C GLU A 350 -23.51 3.88 -33.35
N LYS A 351 -24.29 3.04 -34.03
CA LYS A 351 -25.54 2.47 -33.53
C LYS A 351 -25.38 1.46 -32.38
N ASP A 352 -24.17 0.91 -32.21
CA ASP A 352 -23.86 -0.09 -31.19
C ASP A 352 -23.34 0.57 -29.90
N LEU A 353 -23.17 1.90 -29.92
CA LEU A 353 -22.76 2.70 -28.77
C LEU A 353 -24.00 3.13 -27.97
N SER A 354 -23.96 2.90 -26.66
CA SER A 354 -24.99 3.34 -25.72
C SER A 354 -24.81 4.82 -25.35
N LEU A 355 -23.56 5.28 -25.29
CA LEU A 355 -23.19 6.67 -25.01
C LEU A 355 -21.95 7.06 -25.83
N LEU A 356 -21.94 8.29 -26.35
CA LEU A 356 -20.78 8.92 -26.97
C LEU A 356 -20.79 10.41 -26.61
N GLU A 357 -19.91 10.79 -25.70
CA GLU A 357 -19.83 12.14 -25.15
C GLU A 357 -18.45 12.75 -25.37
N PHE A 358 -18.42 14.03 -25.74
CA PHE A 358 -17.20 14.83 -25.86
C PHE A 358 -17.19 15.90 -24.77
N GLN A 359 -16.32 15.72 -23.79
CA GLN A 359 -16.19 16.61 -22.64
C GLN A 359 -14.95 17.49 -22.83
N ILE A 360 -15.15 18.76 -23.19
CA ILE A 360 -14.06 19.72 -23.39
C ILE A 360 -13.84 20.48 -22.08
N VAL A 361 -12.60 20.48 -21.58
CA VAL A 361 -12.21 21.08 -20.31
C VAL A 361 -11.10 22.10 -20.51
N GLY A 362 -11.25 23.24 -19.85
CA GLY A 362 -10.26 24.32 -19.81
C GLY A 362 -10.46 25.39 -20.89
N VAL A 363 -9.90 26.56 -20.62
CA VAL A 363 -9.79 27.69 -21.55
C VAL A 363 -8.32 28.06 -21.62
N PRO A 364 -7.71 28.15 -22.81
CA PRO A 364 -6.30 28.49 -22.92
C PRO A 364 -6.10 29.95 -22.51
N GLU A 365 -4.94 30.26 -21.93
CA GLU A 365 -4.57 31.66 -21.65
C GLU A 365 -4.53 32.47 -22.95
N ALA A 366 -4.88 33.76 -22.88
CA ALA A 366 -4.95 34.62 -24.07
C ALA A 366 -3.59 34.82 -24.76
N ASN A 367 -2.50 34.86 -23.98
CA ASN A 367 -1.12 34.93 -24.46
C ASN A 367 -0.24 33.98 -23.61
N PRO A 368 -0.27 32.67 -23.90
CA PRO A 368 0.30 31.64 -23.05
C PRO A 368 1.83 31.65 -23.10
N LYS A 369 2.47 31.53 -21.94
CA LYS A 369 3.95 31.46 -21.79
C LYS A 369 4.55 30.07 -21.99
N SER A 370 3.70 29.06 -22.22
CA SER A 370 4.10 27.68 -22.45
C SER A 370 3.02 26.92 -23.21
N GLN A 371 3.40 25.80 -23.85
CA GLN A 371 2.47 24.85 -24.47
C GLN A 371 1.35 24.45 -23.52
N LEU A 372 1.71 24.21 -22.26
CA LEU A 372 0.80 23.80 -21.19
C LEU A 372 -0.36 24.78 -20.99
N ARG A 373 -0.03 26.06 -20.82
CA ARG A 373 -1.00 27.15 -20.63
C ARG A 373 -1.85 27.41 -21.87
N SER A 374 -1.38 26.95 -23.03
CA SER A 374 -2.09 27.03 -24.31
C SER A 374 -2.96 25.82 -24.61
N THR A 375 -3.00 24.79 -23.75
CA THR A 375 -3.62 23.51 -24.05
C THR A 375 -5.00 23.39 -23.43
N THR A 376 -5.96 22.89 -24.21
CA THR A 376 -7.26 22.44 -23.74
C THR A 376 -7.34 20.92 -23.82
N TYR A 377 -8.20 20.35 -22.99
CA TYR A 377 -8.35 18.90 -22.84
C TYR A 377 -9.72 18.46 -23.35
N CYS A 378 -9.78 17.30 -23.99
CA CYS A 378 -11.02 16.65 -24.38
C CYS A 378 -11.02 15.20 -23.92
N ARG A 379 -12.01 14.83 -23.10
CA ARG A 379 -12.34 13.45 -22.76
C ARG A 379 -13.47 12.98 -23.65
N VAL A 380 -13.17 12.03 -24.53
CA VAL A 380 -14.19 11.30 -25.28
C VAL A 380 -14.59 10.09 -24.46
N PHE A 381 -15.79 10.10 -23.91
CA PHE A 381 -16.32 9.03 -23.07
C PHE A 381 -17.34 8.21 -23.85
N VAL A 382 -17.17 6.88 -23.86
CA VAL A 382 -17.96 5.98 -24.70
C VAL A 382 -18.38 4.75 -23.91
N GLU A 383 -19.65 4.37 -24.05
CA GLU A 383 -20.21 3.15 -23.47
C GLU A 383 -20.84 2.28 -24.56
N ALA A 384 -20.76 0.97 -24.40
CA ALA A 384 -21.43 0.00 -25.26
C ALA A 384 -21.78 -1.27 -24.45
N ALA A 385 -22.82 -1.98 -24.87
CA ALA A 385 -23.20 -3.25 -24.24
C ALA A 385 -22.11 -4.33 -24.41
N GLU A 386 -21.43 -4.33 -25.56
CA GLU A 386 -20.37 -5.28 -25.93
C GLU A 386 -19.02 -4.57 -26.06
N PRO A 387 -17.88 -5.27 -25.89
CA PRO A 387 -16.57 -4.64 -25.93
C PRO A 387 -16.07 -4.36 -27.37
N GLU A 388 -16.59 -5.10 -28.36
CA GLU A 388 -16.14 -5.03 -29.76
C GLU A 388 -16.27 -3.62 -30.39
N PRO A 389 -17.39 -2.89 -30.24
CA PRO A 389 -17.50 -1.49 -30.68
C PRO A 389 -16.40 -0.57 -30.10
N LEU A 390 -16.02 -0.76 -28.83
CA LEU A 390 -14.99 0.06 -28.17
C LEU A 390 -13.58 -0.27 -28.67
N VAL A 391 -13.31 -1.53 -29.02
CA VAL A 391 -12.04 -1.90 -29.67
C VAL A 391 -11.95 -1.27 -31.06
N ARG A 392 -13.06 -1.24 -31.81
CA ARG A 392 -13.13 -0.62 -33.13
C ARG A 392 -13.07 0.91 -33.09
N LEU A 393 -13.56 1.55 -32.02
CA LEU A 393 -13.39 2.98 -31.78
C LEU A 393 -11.91 3.37 -31.85
N ARG A 394 -11.01 2.60 -31.22
CA ARG A 394 -9.56 2.84 -31.28
C ARG A 394 -9.05 2.85 -32.71
N ARG A 395 -9.50 1.91 -33.56
CA ARG A 395 -9.11 1.87 -34.98
C ARG A 395 -9.65 3.08 -35.75
N CYS A 396 -10.91 3.45 -35.51
CA CYS A 396 -11.52 4.65 -36.10
C CYS A 396 -10.77 5.93 -35.71
N PHE A 397 -10.26 5.99 -34.49
CA PHE A 397 -9.43 7.09 -34.02
C PHE A 397 -7.99 7.04 -34.58
N SER A 398 -7.37 5.87 -34.68
CA SER A 398 -6.03 5.72 -35.30
C SER A 398 -5.99 6.28 -36.73
N ASP A 399 -7.06 6.11 -37.50
CA ASP A 399 -7.18 6.70 -38.84
C ASP A 399 -7.23 8.24 -38.82
N ILE A 400 -7.64 8.85 -37.70
CA ILE A 400 -7.68 10.30 -37.51
C ILE A 400 -6.33 10.83 -37.02
N ALA A 401 -5.57 10.02 -36.28
CA ALA A 401 -4.30 10.40 -35.65
C ALA A 401 -3.23 10.94 -36.62
N LEU A 402 -3.35 10.70 -37.93
CA LEU A 402 -2.43 11.26 -38.94
C LEU A 402 -3.06 12.36 -39.82
N ARG A 403 -4.33 12.73 -39.60
CA ARG A 403 -5.10 13.71 -40.41
C ARG A 403 -5.89 14.71 -39.56
N HIS A 404 -5.41 14.96 -38.33
CA HIS A 404 -6.02 15.85 -37.35
C HIS A 404 -5.57 17.32 -37.52
N PHE A 405 -5.99 18.19 -36.59
CA PHE A 405 -5.61 19.60 -36.52
C PHE A 405 -4.18 19.85 -36.01
N SER A 406 -3.63 21.05 -36.18
CA SER A 406 -2.31 21.41 -35.63
C SER A 406 -2.30 21.56 -34.10
N GLY A 407 -1.23 21.12 -33.44
CA GLY A 407 -1.10 21.16 -31.97
C GLY A 407 -1.87 20.05 -31.25
N PHE A 408 -2.27 19.00 -31.97
CA PHE A 408 -2.83 17.79 -31.38
C PHE A 408 -1.75 16.96 -30.69
N HIS A 409 -2.06 16.46 -29.50
CA HIS A 409 -1.32 15.41 -28.81
C HIS A 409 -2.29 14.64 -27.90
N CYS A 410 -1.93 13.44 -27.44
CA CYS A 410 -2.82 12.63 -26.60
C CYS A 410 -2.03 11.88 -25.53
N ALA A 411 -2.72 11.52 -24.44
CA ALA A 411 -2.19 10.56 -23.49
C ALA A 411 -2.34 9.16 -24.08
N LEU A 412 -1.21 8.44 -24.22
CA LEU A 412 -1.20 7.06 -24.72
C LEU A 412 -1.41 6.01 -23.62
N ASP A 413 -1.57 6.46 -22.37
CA ASP A 413 -1.86 5.63 -21.22
C ASP A 413 -3.37 5.65 -20.92
N SER A 414 -3.94 4.47 -20.77
CA SER A 414 -5.36 4.26 -20.48
C SER A 414 -5.62 3.90 -19.01
N ARG A 415 -4.59 3.75 -18.16
CA ARG A 415 -4.70 3.41 -16.72
C ARG A 415 -3.49 3.96 -15.94
N THR A 416 -3.49 5.25 -15.67
CA THR A 416 -2.34 6.08 -15.23
C THR A 416 -1.98 6.00 -13.73
N ALA A 417 -2.12 4.84 -13.08
CA ALA A 417 -1.76 4.68 -11.66
C ALA A 417 -0.87 3.46 -11.36
N LEU A 418 -0.56 2.65 -12.39
CA LEU A 418 0.26 1.44 -12.25
C LEU A 418 1.58 1.61 -13.01
N PRO A 419 2.73 1.19 -12.46
CA PRO A 419 4.02 1.30 -13.14
C PRO A 419 4.01 0.49 -14.44
N THR A 420 4.26 1.15 -15.57
CA THR A 420 4.37 0.49 -16.89
C THR A 420 5.79 0.58 -17.43
N PRO A 421 6.30 -0.47 -18.11
CA PRO A 421 7.60 -0.40 -18.75
C PRO A 421 7.58 0.65 -19.87
N PHE A 422 8.55 1.57 -19.85
CA PHE A 422 8.75 2.55 -20.92
C PHE A 422 9.94 2.15 -21.80
N LEU A 423 9.87 2.50 -23.09
CA LEU A 423 10.95 2.31 -24.04
C LEU A 423 11.67 3.64 -24.24
N ALA A 424 12.99 3.66 -24.10
CA ALA A 424 13.82 4.81 -24.42
C ALA A 424 14.28 4.73 -25.88
N TYR A 425 14.25 5.86 -26.59
CA TYR A 425 14.74 5.97 -27.96
C TYR A 425 16.11 6.64 -27.98
N TYR A 426 17.12 5.96 -28.52
CA TYR A 426 18.46 6.50 -28.75
C TYR A 426 18.73 6.58 -30.26
N PRO A 427 18.66 7.78 -30.87
CA PRO A 427 18.98 7.94 -32.28
C PRO A 427 20.50 7.83 -32.46
N SER A 428 20.96 6.77 -33.13
CA SER A 428 22.37 6.57 -33.48
C SER A 428 22.57 6.49 -34.99
N LEU A 429 23.80 6.78 -35.43
CA LEU A 429 24.24 6.50 -36.79
C LEU A 429 24.75 5.07 -36.89
N TYR A 430 24.56 4.44 -38.04
CA TYR A 430 25.08 3.12 -38.36
C TYR A 430 25.70 3.14 -39.76
N SER A 431 26.74 2.34 -39.98
CA SER A 431 27.41 2.27 -41.28
C SER A 431 26.48 1.63 -42.31
N GLN A 432 26.31 2.27 -43.47
CA GLN A 432 25.49 1.70 -44.56
C GLN A 432 26.17 0.49 -45.23
N ASP A 433 27.51 0.44 -45.24
CA ASP A 433 28.26 -0.71 -45.76
C ASP A 433 28.05 -1.98 -44.94
N ASP A 434 27.66 -1.84 -43.66
CA ASP A 434 27.42 -2.98 -42.77
C ASP A 434 25.96 -3.48 -42.82
N LEU A 435 25.11 -2.87 -43.67
CA LEU A 435 23.71 -3.25 -43.81
C LEU A 435 23.50 -4.20 -45.01
N GLU A 436 23.02 -5.42 -44.73
CA GLU A 436 22.57 -6.36 -45.75
C GLU A 436 21.13 -6.03 -46.16
N GLU A 437 20.98 -5.10 -47.08
CA GLU A 437 19.67 -4.74 -47.60
C GLU A 437 19.18 -5.77 -48.63
N GLY A 438 17.88 -6.05 -48.65
CA GLY A 438 17.29 -6.92 -49.66
C GLY A 438 15.78 -6.85 -49.67
N VAL A 439 15.19 -7.14 -50.83
CA VAL A 439 13.74 -7.27 -50.99
C VAL A 439 13.37 -8.74 -51.08
N THR A 440 12.50 -9.18 -50.19
CA THR A 440 11.94 -10.53 -50.23
C THR A 440 10.61 -10.51 -50.97
N LEU A 441 10.60 -11.15 -52.14
CA LEU A 441 9.38 -11.42 -52.90
C LEU A 441 8.76 -12.70 -52.37
N ILE A 442 7.63 -12.56 -51.69
CA ILE A 442 6.87 -13.70 -51.17
C ILE A 442 6.05 -14.29 -52.33
N GLY A 443 6.39 -15.53 -52.73
CA GLY A 443 5.64 -16.26 -53.76
C GLY A 443 4.25 -16.68 -53.27
N SER A 444 3.26 -16.68 -54.16
CA SER A 444 1.93 -17.21 -53.86
C SER A 444 1.95 -18.74 -53.88
N LYS A 445 1.41 -19.37 -52.83
CA LYS A 445 1.21 -20.83 -52.77
C LYS A 445 0.39 -21.39 -53.96
N ALA A 446 -0.40 -20.55 -54.63
CA ALA A 446 -1.22 -20.95 -55.77
C ALA A 446 -0.42 -21.16 -57.07
N ASP A 447 0.72 -20.48 -57.24
CA ASP A 447 1.52 -20.52 -58.48
C ASP A 447 2.80 -21.37 -58.34
N GLY A 448 3.00 -22.05 -57.20
CA GLY A 448 4.19 -22.87 -56.95
C GLY A 448 5.51 -22.11 -56.85
N ASN A 449 5.47 -20.77 -56.81
CA ASN A 449 6.67 -19.94 -56.69
C ASN A 449 7.17 -19.90 -55.25
N GLU A 450 8.46 -20.17 -55.07
CA GLU A 450 9.15 -20.06 -53.78
C GLU A 450 9.35 -18.59 -53.38
N THR A 451 9.45 -18.34 -52.07
CA THR A 451 9.84 -17.02 -51.55
C THR A 451 11.29 -16.75 -51.91
N LYS A 452 11.54 -15.64 -52.61
CA LYS A 452 12.87 -15.27 -53.12
C LYS A 452 13.32 -13.95 -52.53
N THR A 453 14.44 -13.96 -51.82
CA THR A 453 15.14 -12.74 -51.40
C THR A 453 16.13 -12.30 -52.46
N ILE A 454 16.05 -11.03 -52.85
CA ILE A 454 16.97 -10.37 -53.76
C ILE A 454 17.71 -9.34 -52.93
N LEU A 455 19.01 -9.55 -52.72
CA LEU A 455 19.84 -8.58 -52.00
C LEU A 455 20.02 -7.33 -52.87
N SER A 456 19.83 -6.17 -52.26
CA SER A 456 20.30 -4.89 -52.80
C SER A 456 21.77 -4.73 -52.45
N GLY A 457 22.58 -4.25 -53.40
CA GLY A 457 23.96 -3.88 -53.10
C GLY A 457 24.04 -2.59 -52.28
N HIS A 458 25.25 -2.24 -51.84
CA HIS A 458 25.51 -0.97 -51.16
C HIS A 458 25.56 0.21 -52.14
N PRO A 459 25.31 1.44 -51.69
CA PRO A 459 25.56 2.65 -52.48
C PRO A 459 26.98 2.66 -53.06
N PRO A 460 27.16 3.08 -54.33
CA PRO A 460 28.45 3.00 -55.01
C PRO A 460 29.48 4.04 -54.52
N SER A 461 29.02 5.10 -53.85
CA SER A 461 29.86 6.18 -53.32
C SER A 461 29.15 6.91 -52.17
N TYR A 462 29.93 7.39 -51.20
CA TYR A 462 29.48 8.21 -50.08
C TYR A 462 30.17 9.57 -50.10
N GLU A 463 29.52 10.57 -49.51
CA GLU A 463 30.10 11.89 -49.26
C GLU A 463 30.09 12.16 -47.76
N ASP A 464 31.11 12.87 -47.27
CA ASP A 464 31.18 13.28 -45.88
C ASP A 464 30.05 14.26 -45.53
N LEU A 465 29.58 14.21 -44.28
CA LEU A 465 28.52 15.10 -43.82
C LEU A 465 29.00 16.56 -43.81
N GLU A 466 28.34 17.40 -44.62
CA GLU A 466 28.56 18.84 -44.61
C GLU A 466 28.07 19.50 -43.31
N ARG A 467 28.72 20.59 -42.93
CA ARG A 467 28.29 21.40 -41.79
C ARG A 467 26.97 22.10 -42.15
N ARG A 468 25.95 21.91 -41.31
CA ARG A 468 24.67 22.62 -41.45
C ARG A 468 24.84 24.13 -41.30
N GLU A 469 24.18 24.87 -42.17
CA GLU A 469 24.09 26.32 -42.07
C GLU A 469 23.34 26.74 -40.80
N ASN A 470 23.77 27.84 -40.18
CA ASN A 470 23.13 28.39 -38.99
C ASN A 470 23.40 29.90 -38.90
N TYR A 471 22.43 30.72 -39.30
CA TYR A 471 22.58 32.17 -39.36
C TYR A 471 21.27 32.93 -39.10
N ASP A 472 21.40 34.15 -38.57
CA ASP A 472 20.34 35.16 -38.62
C ASP A 472 20.41 35.91 -39.95
N ALA A 473 19.33 36.59 -40.33
CA ALA A 473 19.21 37.26 -41.61
C ALA A 473 20.37 38.24 -41.89
N VAL A 474 21.05 38.04 -43.01
CA VAL A 474 22.14 38.91 -43.49
C VAL A 474 21.53 40.09 -44.25
N ASP A 475 22.00 41.31 -43.97
CA ASP A 475 21.52 42.57 -44.56
C ASP A 475 20.00 42.83 -44.41
N ALA A 476 19.39 42.31 -43.35
CA ALA A 476 17.97 42.52 -43.07
C ALA A 476 17.65 44.00 -42.80
N ALA A 477 16.52 44.47 -43.33
CA ALA A 477 16.00 45.79 -43.02
C ALA A 477 15.73 45.93 -41.52
N SER A 478 16.13 47.06 -40.92
CA SER A 478 15.84 47.33 -39.51
C SER A 478 14.34 47.22 -39.25
N LEU A 479 13.94 46.54 -38.17
CA LEU A 479 12.53 46.44 -37.79
C LEU A 479 11.85 47.81 -37.64
N SER A 480 12.62 48.85 -37.26
CA SER A 480 12.15 50.24 -37.18
C SER A 480 11.81 50.88 -38.52
N SER A 481 12.31 50.32 -39.64
CA SER A 481 12.10 50.86 -41.00
C SER A 481 10.72 50.53 -41.58
N PHE A 482 9.99 49.58 -40.98
CA PHE A 482 8.66 49.16 -41.42
C PHE A 482 7.52 50.04 -40.88
N GLY A 483 7.84 51.10 -40.11
CA GLY A 483 6.88 52.05 -39.58
C GLY A 483 6.24 51.64 -38.24
N PRO A 484 5.19 52.34 -37.80
CA PRO A 484 4.50 52.05 -36.53
C PRO A 484 3.90 50.64 -36.49
N THR A 485 4.02 49.95 -35.35
CA THR A 485 3.53 48.58 -35.14
C THR A 485 2.29 48.53 -34.24
N ILE A 486 1.51 47.46 -34.37
CA ILE A 486 0.40 47.11 -33.47
C ILE A 486 0.56 45.66 -33.00
N PRO A 487 0.08 45.32 -31.79
CA PRO A 487 0.07 43.94 -31.33
C PRO A 487 -0.93 43.10 -32.13
N VAL A 488 -0.46 42.02 -32.74
CA VAL A 488 -1.27 41.02 -33.45
C VAL A 488 -0.79 39.63 -33.11
N ARG A 489 -1.63 38.60 -33.29
CA ARG A 489 -1.17 37.22 -33.10
C ARG A 489 -0.32 36.84 -34.30
N LEU A 490 0.85 36.27 -34.04
CA LEU A 490 1.75 35.81 -35.10
C LEU A 490 1.04 34.84 -36.07
N GLY A 491 0.20 33.95 -35.53
CA GLY A 491 -0.59 33.00 -36.31
C GLY A 491 -1.64 33.59 -37.26
N ASP A 492 -1.96 34.88 -37.16
CA ASP A 492 -2.88 35.56 -38.08
C ASP A 492 -2.20 35.87 -39.44
N ILE A 493 -0.87 35.96 -39.46
CA ILE A 493 -0.07 36.31 -40.66
C ILE A 493 0.98 35.25 -41.03
N VAL A 494 1.34 34.37 -40.09
CA VAL A 494 2.34 33.31 -40.24
C VAL A 494 1.70 31.94 -40.02
N LEU A 495 2.01 30.99 -40.87
CA LEU A 495 1.71 29.58 -40.66
C LEU A 495 2.96 28.83 -40.25
N ALA A 496 2.79 27.76 -39.48
CA ALA A 496 3.89 26.94 -39.01
C ALA A 496 3.57 25.45 -39.06
N ARG A 497 4.61 24.65 -39.24
CA ARG A 497 4.56 23.20 -39.04
C ARG A 497 5.78 22.77 -38.25
N SER A 498 5.55 21.94 -37.25
CA SER A 498 6.61 21.28 -36.49
C SER A 498 6.61 19.78 -36.73
N GLY A 499 7.76 19.18 -36.44
CA GLY A 499 7.95 17.74 -36.41
C GLY A 499 9.08 17.37 -35.46
N ASP A 500 9.11 16.12 -35.03
CA ASP A 500 10.19 15.59 -34.22
C ASP A 500 11.19 14.81 -35.08
N LYS A 501 12.44 14.74 -34.61
CA LYS A 501 13.44 13.78 -35.09
C LYS A 501 14.23 13.28 -33.89
N GLY A 502 13.74 12.19 -33.29
CA GLY A 502 14.25 11.71 -32.02
C GLY A 502 13.99 12.70 -30.89
N SER A 503 15.06 13.20 -30.27
CA SER A 503 15.00 14.18 -29.18
C SER A 503 14.86 15.63 -29.64
N ASN A 504 14.89 15.87 -30.96
CA ASN A 504 14.95 17.21 -31.54
C ASN A 504 13.59 17.63 -32.09
N LEU A 505 13.30 18.93 -32.01
CA LEU A 505 12.12 19.56 -32.60
C LEU A 505 12.56 20.40 -33.79
N ASN A 506 11.95 20.19 -34.96
CA ASN A 506 12.03 21.12 -36.07
C ASN A 506 10.74 21.94 -36.16
N CYS A 507 10.86 23.19 -36.58
CA CYS A 507 9.74 24.10 -36.79
C CYS A 507 10.02 25.01 -37.98
N GLY A 508 9.23 24.86 -39.05
CA GLY A 508 9.23 25.78 -40.19
C GLY A 508 8.08 26.77 -40.06
N LEU A 509 8.36 28.06 -40.18
CA LEU A 509 7.38 29.14 -40.18
C LEU A 509 7.46 29.90 -41.51
N PHE A 510 6.30 30.25 -42.09
CA PHE A 510 6.25 30.95 -43.37
C PHE A 510 5.12 31.96 -43.45
N VAL A 511 5.33 33.00 -44.25
CA VAL A 511 4.32 33.99 -44.61
C VAL A 511 3.69 33.66 -45.96
N LYS A 512 2.39 33.94 -46.11
CA LYS A 512 1.69 33.74 -47.38
C LYS A 512 1.90 34.89 -48.36
N ASP A 513 2.05 36.10 -47.84
CA ASP A 513 2.27 37.31 -48.65
C ASP A 513 3.78 37.59 -48.73
N SER A 514 4.33 37.59 -49.95
CA SER A 514 5.74 37.86 -50.21
C SER A 514 6.17 39.26 -49.76
N LYS A 515 5.24 40.22 -49.66
CA LYS A 515 5.54 41.56 -49.13
C LYS A 515 5.96 41.54 -47.68
N LEU A 516 5.56 40.53 -46.92
CA LEU A 516 5.92 40.38 -45.51
C LEU A 516 7.28 39.71 -45.31
N TRP A 517 7.90 39.18 -46.37
CA TRP A 517 9.10 38.36 -46.27
C TRP A 517 10.27 39.09 -45.60
N GLU A 518 10.58 40.31 -46.04
CA GLU A 518 11.70 41.09 -45.49
C GLU A 518 11.51 41.44 -44.01
N TRP A 519 10.28 41.77 -43.60
CA TRP A 519 9.96 41.95 -42.18
C TRP A 519 10.07 40.62 -41.42
N PHE A 520 9.55 39.55 -41.99
CA PHE A 520 9.43 38.24 -41.33
C PHE A 520 10.79 37.61 -41.03
N ARG A 521 11.70 37.61 -42.01
CA ARG A 521 13.06 37.10 -41.81
C ARG A 521 13.87 37.96 -40.83
N ALA A 522 13.63 39.27 -40.80
CA ALA A 522 14.25 40.19 -39.84
C ALA A 522 13.71 40.00 -38.42
N PHE A 523 12.40 39.77 -38.28
CA PHE A 523 11.72 39.63 -36.99
C PHE A 523 12.05 38.28 -36.33
N LEU A 524 11.92 37.17 -37.05
CA LEU A 524 12.21 35.83 -36.52
C LEU A 524 13.70 35.54 -36.46
N SER A 525 14.43 36.26 -35.63
CA SER A 525 15.80 35.93 -35.24
C SER A 525 15.85 34.78 -34.24
N ARG A 526 17.03 34.19 -34.02
CA ARG A 526 17.25 33.19 -32.96
C ARG A 526 16.90 33.72 -31.58
N ALA A 527 17.23 34.98 -31.28
CA ALA A 527 16.89 35.61 -30.00
C ALA A 527 15.37 35.76 -29.83
N GLN A 528 14.69 36.26 -30.87
CA GLN A 528 13.23 36.41 -30.85
C GLN A 528 12.52 35.06 -30.71
N PHE A 529 13.03 34.02 -31.37
CA PHE A 529 12.43 32.68 -31.28
C PHE A 529 12.54 32.07 -29.88
N LYS A 530 13.66 32.29 -29.18
CA LYS A 530 13.80 31.91 -27.76
C LYS A 530 12.81 32.66 -26.87
N GLU A 531 12.65 33.96 -27.09
CA GLU A 531 11.66 34.77 -26.37
C GLU A 531 10.22 34.28 -26.60
N LEU A 532 9.89 33.84 -27.83
CA LEU A 532 8.57 33.29 -28.15
C LEU A 532 8.29 31.93 -27.50
N LEU A 533 9.34 31.14 -27.21
CA LEU A 533 9.20 29.89 -26.44
C LEU A 533 9.05 30.14 -24.94
N ASP A 534 9.54 31.29 -24.45
CA ASP A 534 9.47 31.76 -23.06
C ASP A 534 9.75 30.62 -22.05
N GLY A 535 8.72 30.13 -21.36
CA GLY A 535 8.86 29.11 -20.31
C GLY A 535 9.22 27.70 -20.81
N ASP A 536 9.13 27.43 -22.12
CA ASP A 536 9.50 26.14 -22.71
C ASP A 536 10.97 26.10 -23.18
N TRP A 537 11.69 27.23 -23.15
CA TRP A 537 13.12 27.29 -23.49
C TRP A 537 14.01 26.92 -22.29
N ALA A 538 15.09 26.19 -22.55
CA ALA A 538 16.16 25.93 -21.58
C ALA A 538 17.52 26.17 -22.23
N ASP A 539 18.48 26.69 -21.45
CA ASP A 539 19.81 27.07 -21.95
C ASP A 539 20.67 25.88 -22.40
N GLU A 540 20.32 24.67 -21.99
CA GLU A 540 20.91 23.42 -22.45
C GLU A 540 20.56 23.08 -23.91
N TYR A 541 19.52 23.71 -24.47
CA TYR A 541 19.10 23.46 -25.85
C TYR A 541 19.97 24.22 -26.85
N TRP A 542 20.28 23.55 -27.96
CA TRP A 542 20.93 24.17 -29.11
C TRP A 542 19.90 24.57 -30.16
N LEU A 543 20.03 25.77 -30.73
CA LEU A 543 19.12 26.30 -31.74
C LEU A 543 19.86 26.58 -33.06
N GLU A 544 19.38 25.97 -34.14
CA GLU A 544 19.77 26.30 -35.51
C GLU A 544 18.66 27.10 -36.19
N ARG A 545 19.05 28.04 -37.05
CA ARG A 545 18.16 28.85 -37.88
C ARG A 545 18.70 28.93 -39.32
N VAL A 546 17.82 28.71 -40.30
CA VAL A 546 18.10 28.90 -41.73
C VAL A 546 16.89 29.51 -42.45
N GLU A 547 17.10 30.01 -43.66
CA GLU A 547 16.08 30.64 -44.48
C GLU A 547 15.83 29.85 -45.77
N PHE A 548 14.57 29.81 -46.20
CA PHE A 548 14.15 29.25 -47.48
C PHE A 548 13.42 30.32 -48.30
N PRO A 549 14.15 31.21 -49.01
CA PRO A 549 13.56 32.39 -49.64
C PRO A 549 12.50 32.06 -50.69
N GLY A 550 12.68 30.98 -51.45
CA GLY A 550 11.74 30.57 -52.51
C GLY A 550 10.33 30.20 -52.00
N ILE A 551 10.18 29.96 -50.70
CA ILE A 551 8.89 29.69 -50.04
C ILE A 551 8.60 30.66 -48.89
N HIS A 552 9.39 31.73 -48.77
CA HIS A 552 9.30 32.74 -47.71
C HIS A 552 9.23 32.14 -46.30
N ALA A 553 10.06 31.13 -46.02
CA ALA A 553 10.08 30.42 -44.75
C ALA A 553 11.38 30.64 -43.97
N VAL A 554 11.25 30.69 -42.65
CA VAL A 554 12.35 30.61 -41.69
C VAL A 554 12.19 29.29 -40.94
N HIS A 555 13.27 28.52 -40.84
CA HIS A 555 13.24 27.20 -40.24
C HIS A 555 14.19 27.11 -39.06
N PHE A 556 13.70 26.47 -38.01
CA PHE A 556 14.39 26.27 -36.76
C PHE A 556 14.53 24.80 -36.43
N VAL A 557 15.67 24.42 -35.86
CA VAL A 557 15.86 23.11 -35.22
C VAL A 557 16.33 23.34 -33.79
N ILE A 558 15.59 22.80 -32.84
CA ILE A 558 15.94 22.80 -31.42
C ILE A 558 16.38 21.40 -31.04
N TYR A 559 17.60 21.28 -30.56
CA TYR A 559 18.17 20.01 -30.14
C TYR A 559 17.92 19.75 -28.66
N GLY A 560 17.44 18.55 -28.33
CA GLY A 560 17.23 18.10 -26.94
C GLY A 560 15.91 18.49 -26.28
N ILE A 561 15.10 19.36 -26.89
CA ILE A 561 13.85 19.84 -26.26
C ILE A 561 12.81 18.74 -26.00
N LEU A 562 12.89 17.57 -26.66
CA LEU A 562 11.97 16.45 -26.45
C LEU A 562 12.55 15.35 -25.53
N GLY A 563 13.68 15.58 -24.86
CA GLY A 563 14.29 14.58 -23.96
C GLY A 563 14.66 13.30 -24.71
N ARG A 564 14.20 12.13 -24.24
CA ARG A 564 14.39 10.82 -24.91
C ARG A 564 13.46 10.58 -26.11
N GLY A 565 12.75 11.60 -26.60
CA GLY A 565 11.84 11.51 -27.74
C GLY A 565 10.46 10.97 -27.36
N PHE A 566 10.06 9.82 -27.93
CA PHE A 566 8.68 9.30 -28.06
C PHE A 566 7.76 9.36 -26.82
N ARG A 567 8.28 9.51 -25.60
CA ARG A 567 7.48 9.48 -24.35
C ARG A 567 7.90 10.45 -23.24
N ASP A 568 8.97 11.22 -23.39
CA ASP A 568 9.59 11.91 -22.23
C ASP A 568 8.91 13.24 -21.87
N LYS A 569 8.13 13.82 -22.78
CA LYS A 569 7.38 15.08 -22.58
C LYS A 569 5.91 14.99 -23.03
N VAL A 570 5.26 13.84 -22.88
CA VAL A 570 3.81 13.91 -22.63
C VAL A 570 3.69 14.65 -21.31
N VAL A 571 2.87 15.69 -21.25
CA VAL A 571 2.60 16.41 -20.01
C VAL A 571 1.89 15.45 -19.06
N GLU A 572 2.69 14.63 -18.39
CA GLU A 572 2.43 14.20 -17.04
C GLU A 572 2.86 15.37 -16.16
N VAL A 573 1.97 15.78 -15.25
CA VAL A 573 2.33 16.67 -14.15
C VAL A 573 3.62 16.11 -13.53
N PRO A 574 4.71 16.89 -13.38
CA PRO A 574 5.99 16.32 -12.96
C PRO A 574 5.91 15.84 -11.51
N VAL A 575 5.61 14.57 -11.32
CA VAL A 575 5.74 13.84 -10.05
C VAL A 575 6.99 12.93 -10.08
N ALA A 576 7.59 12.72 -11.27
CA ALA A 576 8.48 11.62 -11.58
C ALA A 576 9.82 11.53 -10.79
N LEU A 577 10.36 12.62 -10.24
CA LEU A 577 11.61 12.53 -9.46
C LEU A 577 11.36 12.32 -7.95
N LEU A 578 10.22 12.82 -7.44
CA LEU A 578 9.75 12.43 -6.11
C LEU A 578 9.44 10.92 -6.09
N ASP A 579 8.92 10.40 -7.21
CA ASP A 579 8.65 8.97 -7.40
C ASP A 579 9.92 8.12 -7.45
N ALA A 580 11.03 8.57 -8.05
CA ALA A 580 12.27 7.77 -8.05
C ALA A 580 12.87 7.63 -6.65
N ILE A 581 12.89 8.70 -5.86
CA ILE A 581 13.40 8.69 -4.48
C ILE A 581 12.40 7.98 -3.55
N GLY A 582 11.10 8.18 -3.75
CA GLY A 582 10.03 7.45 -3.05
C GLY A 582 10.06 5.95 -3.34
N LEU A 583 10.24 5.55 -4.60
CA LEU A 583 10.39 4.16 -5.02
C LEU A 583 11.67 3.55 -4.46
N LEU A 584 12.80 4.28 -4.48
CA LEU A 584 14.05 3.81 -3.87
C LEU A 584 13.93 3.68 -2.33
N ALA A 585 13.15 4.54 -1.68
CA ALA A 585 12.85 4.46 -0.25
C ALA A 585 11.95 3.26 0.07
N VAL A 586 10.95 2.95 -0.76
CA VAL A 586 10.09 1.76 -0.61
C VAL A 586 10.87 0.46 -0.87
N ILE A 587 11.68 0.41 -1.94
CA ILE A 587 12.52 -0.76 -2.23
C ILE A 587 13.57 -0.94 -1.11
N GLY A 588 14.13 0.17 -0.60
CA GLY A 588 15.11 0.18 0.48
C GLY A 588 14.56 -0.14 1.87
N GLU A 589 13.23 -0.15 2.06
CA GLU A 589 12.60 -0.46 3.34
C GLU A 589 12.84 -1.91 3.74
N THR A 590 12.57 -2.86 2.84
CA THR A 590 12.77 -4.30 3.08
C THR A 590 14.24 -4.66 3.35
N THR A 591 15.17 -4.01 2.65
CA THR A 591 16.62 -4.22 2.84
C THR A 591 17.13 -3.59 4.13
N THR A 592 16.56 -2.45 4.53
CA THR A 592 16.90 -1.80 5.81
C THR A 592 16.31 -2.60 6.97
N GLU A 593 15.06 -3.06 6.87
CA GLU A 593 14.34 -3.84 7.89
C GLU A 593 15.11 -5.11 8.29
N THR A 594 15.58 -5.87 7.29
CA THR A 594 16.40 -7.07 7.53
C THR A 594 17.74 -6.79 8.20
N CYS A 595 18.25 -5.56 8.09
CA CYS A 595 19.49 -5.12 8.72
C CYS A 595 19.28 -4.42 10.09
N VAL A 596 18.03 -4.16 10.52
CA VAL A 596 17.75 -3.37 11.73
C VAL A 596 18.33 -4.03 12.98
N GLU A 597 18.07 -5.31 13.21
CA GLU A 597 18.54 -6.06 14.38
C GLU A 597 20.06 -6.01 14.55
N PRO A 598 20.87 -6.42 13.55
CA PRO A 598 22.32 -6.38 13.68
C PRO A 598 22.85 -4.95 13.74
N MET A 599 22.27 -4.01 12.99
CA MET A 599 22.69 -2.60 12.99
C MET A 599 22.49 -1.94 14.36
N THR A 600 21.34 -2.15 15.00
CA THR A 600 20.96 -1.52 16.28
C THR A 600 21.52 -2.24 17.52
N ALA A 601 22.28 -3.32 17.33
CA ALA A 601 23.04 -3.98 18.39
C ALA A 601 24.46 -3.40 18.58
N SER A 602 24.92 -2.53 17.66
CA SER A 602 26.24 -1.90 17.68
C SER A 602 26.14 -0.39 17.90
N TYR A 603 27.08 0.20 18.64
CA TYR A 603 27.10 1.65 18.87
C TYR A 603 27.45 2.46 17.62
N PHE A 604 28.06 1.84 16.61
CA PHE A 604 28.35 2.51 15.34
C PHE A 604 27.07 2.97 14.61
N CYS A 605 25.89 2.49 15.02
CA CYS A 605 24.61 2.97 14.50
C CYS A 605 24.32 4.44 14.86
N LEU A 606 24.97 5.01 15.89
CA LEU A 606 24.76 6.40 16.32
C LEU A 606 25.47 7.41 15.42
N LEU A 607 26.33 6.97 14.50
CA LEU A 607 27.01 7.86 13.55
C LEU A 607 26.00 8.56 12.61
N PRO A 608 26.07 9.91 12.47
CA PRO A 608 25.18 10.66 11.59
C PRO A 608 25.48 10.30 10.13
N ARG A 609 24.49 9.72 9.45
CA ARG A 609 24.66 9.19 8.08
C ARG A 609 23.34 9.07 7.35
N LEU A 610 23.40 8.95 6.03
CA LEU A 610 22.27 8.57 5.20
C LEU A 610 22.06 7.04 5.23
N ILE A 611 20.80 6.61 5.29
CA ILE A 611 20.41 5.21 5.11
C ILE A 611 19.26 5.13 4.11
N PRO A 612 19.10 4.03 3.36
CA PRO A 612 18.12 3.94 2.27
C PRO A 612 16.68 4.25 2.70
N ALA A 613 16.25 3.72 3.84
CA ALA A 613 14.90 3.89 4.37
C ALA A 613 14.95 4.09 5.90
N PRO A 614 15.24 5.31 6.40
CA PRO A 614 15.33 5.57 7.84
C PRO A 614 14.01 5.33 8.57
N GLN A 615 12.88 5.47 7.89
CA GLN A 615 11.56 5.19 8.43
C GLN A 615 11.37 3.73 8.87
N ALA A 616 12.11 2.78 8.30
CA ALA A 616 12.09 1.38 8.73
C ALA A 616 12.52 1.18 10.20
N LEU A 617 13.18 2.18 10.81
CA LEU A 617 13.55 2.18 12.23
C LEU A 617 12.45 2.74 13.14
N ILE A 618 11.39 3.32 12.59
CA ILE A 618 10.28 3.90 13.35
C ILE A 618 9.41 2.75 13.85
N ARG A 619 9.39 2.55 15.17
CA ARG A 619 8.43 1.65 15.81
C ARG A 619 7.58 2.43 16.79
N PRO A 620 6.24 2.31 16.74
CA PRO A 620 5.34 3.08 17.61
C PRO A 620 5.52 2.74 19.09
N ASN A 621 5.96 1.50 19.37
CA ASN A 621 6.18 1.01 20.73
C ASN A 621 7.62 0.54 20.93
N ARG A 622 8.07 0.69 22.18
CA ARG A 622 9.34 0.15 22.67
C ARG A 622 9.38 -1.36 22.44
N ARG A 623 10.47 -1.83 21.84
CA ARG A 623 10.70 -3.27 21.65
C ARG A 623 10.98 -3.91 23.02
N LEU A 624 10.10 -4.83 23.41
CA LEU A 624 10.25 -5.61 24.64
C LEU A 624 10.95 -6.96 24.40
N ALA A 625 10.83 -7.53 23.20
CA ALA A 625 11.48 -8.78 22.82
C ALA A 625 11.93 -8.81 21.34
N LEU A 626 12.89 -9.68 21.00
CA LEU A 626 13.25 -9.98 19.60
C LEU A 626 12.18 -10.83 18.92
N SER A 627 12.08 -10.75 17.59
CA SER A 627 11.05 -11.44 16.81
C SER A 627 11.44 -12.91 16.58
N GLY A 628 10.61 -13.83 17.07
CA GLY A 628 10.80 -15.27 16.87
C GLY A 628 10.41 -15.72 15.46
N VAL A 629 10.76 -16.96 15.12
CA VAL A 629 10.36 -17.63 13.87
C VAL A 629 9.42 -18.77 14.20
N ASP A 630 8.32 -18.90 13.45
CA ASP A 630 7.36 -20.00 13.66
C ASP A 630 8.00 -21.35 13.37
N ALA A 631 8.22 -22.13 14.43
CA ALA A 631 8.70 -23.49 14.38
C ALA A 631 8.28 -24.21 15.66
N SER A 632 7.86 -25.47 15.54
CA SER A 632 7.46 -26.25 16.71
C SER A 632 8.71 -26.71 17.44
N VAL A 633 8.98 -26.09 18.59
CA VAL A 633 10.09 -26.41 19.49
C VAL A 633 9.54 -27.27 20.63
N THR A 634 9.99 -28.52 20.71
CA THR A 634 9.51 -29.50 21.70
C THR A 634 10.67 -30.05 22.52
N GLY A 635 10.57 -29.98 23.84
CA GLY A 635 11.52 -30.65 24.73
C GLY A 635 11.23 -32.15 24.77
N ILE A 636 12.24 -33.00 24.53
CA ILE A 636 12.07 -34.46 24.41
C ILE A 636 11.56 -35.05 25.73
N TYR A 637 12.21 -34.71 26.84
CA TYR A 637 11.92 -35.29 28.15
C TYR A 637 10.83 -34.53 28.92
N GLN A 638 10.75 -33.21 28.76
CA GLN A 638 9.80 -32.37 29.49
C GLN A 638 8.43 -32.28 28.82
N GLY A 639 8.39 -32.43 27.48
CA GLY A 639 7.17 -32.27 26.70
C GLY A 639 6.62 -30.84 26.67
N ILE A 640 7.42 -29.83 27.01
CA ILE A 640 7.08 -28.42 26.78
C ILE A 640 7.13 -28.16 25.27
N VAL A 641 6.05 -27.62 24.73
CA VAL A 641 5.94 -27.27 23.31
C VAL A 641 5.80 -25.76 23.21
N LYS A 642 6.68 -25.13 22.44
CA LYS A 642 6.62 -23.72 22.09
C LYS A 642 6.46 -23.59 20.58
N PRO A 643 5.43 -22.87 20.09
CA PRO A 643 5.15 -22.77 18.65
C PRO A 643 6.12 -21.84 17.90
N GLN A 644 7.02 -21.16 18.62
CA GLN A 644 7.97 -20.20 18.07
C GLN A 644 9.38 -20.43 18.59
N LEU A 645 10.34 -20.44 17.67
CA LEU A 645 11.77 -20.44 17.93
C LEU A 645 12.23 -19.02 18.24
N SER A 646 13.01 -18.85 19.31
CA SER A 646 13.59 -17.56 19.70
C SER A 646 14.52 -17.01 18.61
N TYR A 647 14.65 -15.69 18.52
CA TYR A 647 15.53 -15.05 17.53
C TYR A 647 16.97 -15.49 17.75
N THR A 648 17.42 -15.52 19.00
CA THR A 648 18.77 -15.92 19.38
C THR A 648 19.08 -17.36 18.93
N ALA A 649 18.15 -18.30 19.16
CA ALA A 649 18.33 -19.67 18.73
C ALA A 649 18.30 -19.83 17.20
N ASN A 650 17.46 -19.06 16.50
CA ASN A 650 17.42 -19.05 15.04
C ASN A 650 18.69 -18.47 14.42
N GLN A 651 19.32 -17.45 15.03
CA GLN A 651 20.60 -16.92 14.54
C GLN A 651 21.75 -17.91 14.73
N LEU A 652 21.71 -18.68 15.82
CA LEU A 652 22.68 -19.74 16.11
C LEU A 652 22.63 -20.83 15.04
N CYS A 653 21.42 -21.25 14.65
CA CYS A 653 21.17 -22.27 13.63
C CYS A 653 19.96 -21.91 12.78
N PRO A 654 20.18 -21.19 11.65
CA PRO A 654 19.08 -20.74 10.80
C PRO A 654 18.30 -21.91 10.22
N ILE A 655 17.03 -22.05 10.62
CA ILE A 655 16.18 -23.16 10.15
C ILE A 655 15.86 -23.07 8.66
N ALA A 656 15.96 -21.87 8.07
CA ALA A 656 15.75 -21.63 6.64
C ALA A 656 16.80 -22.30 5.75
N ASN A 657 17.99 -22.60 6.28
CA ASN A 657 19.06 -23.26 5.54
C ASN A 657 18.94 -24.80 5.55
N LEU A 658 17.90 -25.36 6.18
CA LEU A 658 17.66 -26.80 6.20
C LEU A 658 16.88 -27.21 4.95
N ALA A 659 17.44 -28.15 4.18
CA ALA A 659 16.73 -28.73 3.05
C ALA A 659 15.48 -29.52 3.50
N PRO A 660 14.42 -29.60 2.69
CA PRO A 660 13.21 -30.36 3.02
C PRO A 660 13.53 -31.79 3.43
N PHE A 661 12.80 -32.31 4.43
CA PHE A 661 12.92 -33.71 4.90
C PHE A 661 14.31 -34.11 5.44
N THR A 662 15.18 -33.16 5.81
CA THR A 662 16.48 -33.46 6.44
C THR A 662 16.37 -33.64 7.96
N VAL A 663 17.30 -34.40 8.53
CA VAL A 663 17.50 -34.50 9.98
C VAL A 663 18.93 -34.07 10.30
N ARG A 664 19.08 -33.08 11.18
CA ARG A 664 20.38 -32.56 11.63
C ARG A 664 20.48 -32.64 13.15
N VAL A 665 21.63 -33.06 13.67
CA VAL A 665 21.86 -33.24 15.11
C VAL A 665 23.03 -32.36 15.55
N LEU A 666 22.78 -31.46 16.49
CA LEU A 666 23.78 -30.54 17.03
C LEU A 666 23.94 -30.77 18.52
N ASN A 667 25.18 -30.72 18.99
CA ASN A 667 25.52 -30.77 20.40
C ASN A 667 25.94 -29.37 20.85
N ILE A 668 25.20 -28.78 21.80
CA ILE A 668 25.45 -27.42 22.28
C ILE A 668 25.81 -27.49 23.77
N LYS A 669 27.00 -26.99 24.10
CA LYS A 669 27.52 -26.93 25.47
C LYS A 669 27.92 -25.51 25.84
N HIS A 670 27.91 -25.21 27.14
CA HIS A 670 28.53 -23.98 27.62
C HIS A 670 30.06 -24.08 27.53
N ARG A 671 30.71 -22.98 27.15
CA ARG A 671 32.18 -22.88 27.16
C ARG A 671 32.67 -22.72 28.60
N ASP A 672 33.56 -23.60 29.06
CA ASP A 672 34.15 -23.52 30.41
C ASP A 672 35.00 -22.26 30.57
N GLN A 673 34.73 -21.47 31.62
CA GLN A 673 35.59 -20.34 31.99
C GLN A 673 36.68 -20.84 32.93
N THR A 674 37.88 -21.05 32.40
CA THR A 674 39.09 -21.27 33.21
C THR A 674 39.46 -19.97 33.94
N ASN A 675 39.58 -20.07 35.26
CA ASN A 675 40.08 -19.03 36.15
C ASN A 675 41.56 -18.72 35.88
N GLU A 676 41.86 -17.48 35.51
CA GLU A 676 43.13 -16.83 35.84
C GLU A 676 42.87 -15.42 36.40
N ALA A 677 42.77 -15.34 37.73
CA ALA A 677 43.36 -14.29 38.58
C ALA A 677 42.73 -14.35 39.98
N SER A 678 43.51 -14.89 40.91
CA SER A 678 43.28 -14.99 42.35
C SER A 678 43.46 -13.65 43.09
N SER A 679 42.93 -13.63 44.32
CA SER A 679 43.13 -12.65 45.42
C SER A 679 42.37 -11.33 45.26
N THR A 680 41.58 -10.81 46.22
CA THR A 680 41.80 -10.75 47.67
C THR A 680 40.49 -10.32 48.37
N SER A 681 40.43 -10.53 49.68
CA SER A 681 39.54 -9.90 50.69
C SER A 681 38.16 -10.51 50.98
N THR A 682 38.19 -11.46 51.91
CA THR A 682 37.37 -11.57 53.13
C THR A 682 36.45 -10.37 53.46
N THR A 683 35.14 -10.60 53.63
CA THR A 683 34.41 -10.39 54.92
C THR A 683 33.02 -11.05 54.93
N LYS A 684 32.62 -11.50 56.13
CA LYS A 684 31.39 -12.21 56.52
C LYS A 684 30.10 -11.40 56.34
N GLY A 685 28.97 -12.10 56.16
CA GLY A 685 27.63 -11.53 56.42
C GLY A 685 26.43 -12.44 56.10
N ASN A 686 25.98 -13.18 57.12
CA ASN A 686 24.67 -13.78 57.42
C ASN A 686 23.76 -14.45 56.38
N VAL A 687 23.34 -15.64 56.81
CA VAL A 687 22.14 -16.39 56.44
C VAL A 687 20.89 -15.62 56.87
N ASP A 688 19.92 -15.46 55.98
CA ASP A 688 18.50 -15.46 56.32
C ASP A 688 17.71 -16.14 55.20
N SER A 689 16.83 -17.03 55.65
CA SER A 689 15.94 -17.89 54.88
C SER A 689 14.62 -17.21 54.55
N GLU A 690 14.07 -17.60 53.39
CA GLU A 690 12.65 -17.54 52.99
C GLU A 690 11.96 -16.21 52.62
N ARG A 691 11.17 -16.31 51.54
CA ARG A 691 10.11 -15.44 51.04
C ARG A 691 10.51 -14.02 50.59
N GLY A 692 10.51 -13.81 49.27
CA GLY A 692 10.58 -12.48 48.69
C GLY A 692 10.04 -12.45 47.26
N GLN A 693 8.84 -11.89 47.12
CA GLN A 693 8.31 -11.38 45.86
C GLN A 693 9.38 -10.56 45.12
N SER A 694 9.63 -10.88 43.85
CA SER A 694 10.41 -10.03 42.97
C SER A 694 9.63 -8.74 42.68
N ARG A 695 9.93 -7.67 43.43
CA ARG A 695 9.60 -6.30 43.02
C ARG A 695 10.23 -6.03 41.64
N PRO A 696 9.53 -5.37 40.70
CA PRO A 696 10.12 -4.99 39.43
C PRO A 696 11.23 -3.96 39.70
N LEU A 697 12.45 -4.27 39.27
CA LEU A 697 13.59 -3.36 39.32
C LEU A 697 13.31 -2.16 38.40
N ARG A 698 12.90 -1.03 38.98
CA ARG A 698 12.84 0.28 38.32
C ARG A 698 14.27 0.80 38.21
N ILE A 699 14.99 0.45 37.14
CA ILE A 699 16.35 0.97 36.89
C ILE A 699 16.26 2.13 35.91
N ARG A 700 16.48 3.32 36.44
CA ARG A 700 16.58 4.60 35.72
C ARG A 700 18.05 4.75 35.32
N ILE A 701 18.38 4.67 34.03
CA ILE A 701 19.75 4.84 33.54
C ILE A 701 19.83 6.17 32.81
N THR A 702 20.71 7.07 33.25
CA THR A 702 20.89 8.40 32.67
C THR A 702 22.09 8.38 31.71
N PHE A 703 22.17 9.32 30.75
CA PHE A 703 23.32 9.43 29.82
C PHE A 703 24.71 9.46 30.49
N LYS A 704 24.79 9.85 31.78
CA LYS A 704 26.03 9.77 32.59
C LYS A 704 26.46 8.33 32.92
N ASP A 705 25.53 7.41 33.13
CA ASP A 705 25.82 6.00 33.43
C ASP A 705 26.36 5.25 32.20
N VAL A 706 26.02 5.73 30.99
CA VAL A 706 26.57 5.24 29.72
C VAL A 706 28.08 5.47 29.66
N LYS A 707 28.57 6.61 30.17
CA LYS A 707 30.01 6.93 30.21
C LYS A 707 30.79 6.08 31.22
N VAL A 708 30.16 5.68 32.33
CA VAL A 708 30.77 4.81 33.35
C VAL A 708 30.95 3.39 32.82
N SER A 709 30.01 2.89 32.01
CA SER A 709 30.11 1.56 31.38
C SER A 709 31.18 1.44 30.28
N ILE A 710 31.75 2.55 29.81
CA ILE A 710 32.85 2.57 28.83
C ILE A 710 34.21 2.35 29.52
N ILE A 711 34.29 2.59 30.84
CA ILE A 711 35.55 2.53 31.61
C ILE A 711 35.67 1.23 32.42
N ASP A 712 34.56 0.64 32.88
CA ASP A 712 34.61 -0.61 33.66
C ASP A 712 34.53 -1.87 32.78
N ASN A 713 35.65 -2.20 32.13
CA ASN A 713 35.84 -3.43 31.36
C ASN A 713 36.32 -4.61 32.22
N TYR A 714 35.89 -4.70 33.49
CA TYR A 714 36.27 -5.78 34.41
C TYR A 714 35.11 -6.19 35.33
N THR A 715 34.23 -7.06 34.85
CA THR A 715 33.56 -8.11 35.66
C THR A 715 32.83 -9.11 34.76
N SER A 716 32.99 -10.40 35.06
CA SER A 716 32.77 -11.57 34.21
C SER A 716 31.29 -11.97 34.00
N LEU A 717 30.52 -11.18 33.26
CA LEU A 717 29.21 -11.60 32.74
C LEU A 717 29.20 -11.42 31.22
N GLN A 718 29.36 -12.52 30.48
CA GLN A 718 29.33 -12.52 29.02
C GLN A 718 27.87 -12.58 28.52
N PRO A 719 27.49 -11.77 27.52
CA PRO A 719 26.16 -11.83 26.91
C PRO A 719 25.95 -13.14 26.12
N ILE A 720 24.69 -13.55 25.97
CA ILE A 720 24.29 -14.75 25.20
C ILE A 720 24.66 -14.58 23.71
N MET A 721 24.38 -13.40 23.15
CA MET A 721 24.65 -13.03 21.77
C MET A 721 25.14 -11.58 21.71
N ARG A 722 26.18 -11.31 20.91
CA ARG A 722 26.74 -9.96 20.69
C ARG A 722 27.02 -9.73 19.21
N ALA A 723 26.83 -8.51 18.71
CA ALA A 723 27.28 -8.12 17.39
C ALA A 723 28.82 -8.03 17.33
N LYS A 724 29.44 -8.57 16.28
CA LYS A 724 30.90 -8.48 16.10
C LYS A 724 31.33 -7.02 15.93
N ASN A 725 32.48 -6.66 16.52
CA ASN A 725 33.01 -5.29 16.39
C ASN A 725 33.36 -4.93 14.93
N ILE A 726 33.73 -5.92 14.11
CA ILE A 726 33.99 -5.79 12.66
C ILE A 726 32.87 -6.52 11.88
N ALA A 727 31.61 -6.25 12.24
CA ALA A 727 30.49 -6.77 11.48
C ALA A 727 30.25 -5.93 10.21
N PRO A 728 29.74 -6.53 9.12
CA PRO A 728 29.48 -5.82 7.85
C PRO A 728 28.66 -4.52 8.01
N HIS A 729 27.65 -4.51 8.89
CA HIS A 729 26.83 -3.33 9.17
C HIS A 729 27.61 -2.20 9.88
N SER A 730 28.63 -2.52 10.67
CA SER A 730 29.45 -1.53 11.37
C SER A 730 30.41 -0.85 10.39
N ILE A 731 31.01 -1.61 9.47
CA ILE A 731 31.81 -1.07 8.35
C ILE A 731 30.94 -0.18 7.46
N LEU A 732 29.73 -0.65 7.12
CA LEU A 732 28.78 0.09 6.31
C LEU A 732 28.35 1.41 6.96
N SER A 733 28.14 1.41 8.29
CA SER A 733 27.77 2.63 9.03
C SER A 733 28.87 3.68 8.97
N VAL A 734 30.15 3.27 9.04
CA VAL A 734 31.30 4.16 8.89
C VAL A 734 31.43 4.65 7.45
N ALA A 735 31.31 3.76 6.46
CA ALA A 735 31.40 4.12 5.04
C ALA A 735 30.30 5.11 4.62
N SER A 736 29.05 4.88 5.05
CA SER A 736 27.95 5.81 4.76
C SER A 736 28.13 7.16 5.46
N CYS A 737 28.70 7.20 6.67
CA CYS A 737 29.04 8.45 7.35
C CYS A 737 30.06 9.27 6.52
N LEU A 738 31.12 8.62 6.01
CA LEU A 738 32.11 9.28 5.14
C LEU A 738 31.49 9.78 3.83
N LEU A 739 30.60 9.00 3.22
CA LEU A 739 29.87 9.39 2.01
C LEU A 739 28.96 10.59 2.25
N THR A 740 28.27 10.61 3.40
CA THR A 740 27.39 11.72 3.81
C THR A 740 28.20 13.00 4.02
N ILE A 741 29.39 12.92 4.63
CA ILE A 741 30.32 14.05 4.76
C ILE A 741 30.78 14.55 3.38
N GLY A 742 31.09 13.64 2.46
CA GLY A 742 31.45 13.98 1.08
C GLY A 742 30.36 14.76 0.35
N LEU A 743 29.11 14.29 0.44
CA LEU A 743 27.94 14.98 -0.14
C LEU A 743 27.69 16.35 0.50
N LEU A 744 27.87 16.47 1.82
CA LEU A 744 27.72 17.73 2.52
C LEU A 744 28.76 18.75 2.06
N ILE A 745 30.03 18.35 1.94
CA ILE A 745 31.10 19.22 1.41
C ILE A 745 30.76 19.64 -0.02
N TRP A 746 30.26 18.71 -0.84
CA TRP A 746 29.90 19.02 -2.22
C TRP A 746 28.72 20.01 -2.31
N ALA A 747 27.68 19.84 -1.49
CA ALA A 747 26.54 20.77 -1.41
C ALA A 747 26.99 22.18 -1.02
N ILE A 748 27.93 22.29 -0.07
CA ILE A 748 28.50 23.56 0.37
C ILE A 748 29.32 24.22 -0.74
N ILE A 749 30.11 23.46 -1.50
CA ILE A 749 30.91 23.98 -2.62
C ILE A 749 30.01 24.50 -3.75
N ILE A 750 28.89 23.82 -4.03
CA ILE A 750 27.91 24.23 -5.05
C ILE A 750 27.08 25.44 -4.59
N GLY A 751 27.01 25.72 -3.29
CA GLY A 751 26.18 26.78 -2.73
C GLY A 751 24.69 26.42 -2.64
N ASP A 752 24.36 25.13 -2.58
CA ASP A 752 22.98 24.64 -2.47
C ASP A 752 22.53 24.60 -1.00
N GLY A 753 21.89 25.69 -0.57
CA GLY A 753 21.37 25.85 0.80
C GLY A 753 20.35 24.78 1.21
N PRO A 754 19.29 24.54 0.41
CA PRO A 754 18.31 23.47 0.68
C PRO A 754 18.94 22.08 0.78
N ALA A 755 19.84 21.69 -0.13
CA ALA A 755 20.54 20.40 -0.05
C ALA A 755 21.39 20.26 1.20
N THR A 756 22.12 21.32 1.57
CA THR A 756 22.98 21.35 2.75
C THR A 756 22.16 21.10 4.03
N LEU A 757 21.02 21.79 4.17
CA LEU A 757 20.11 21.57 5.30
C LEU A 757 19.47 20.18 5.26
N ALA A 758 19.04 19.71 4.08
CA ALA A 758 18.46 18.38 3.94
C ALA A 758 19.42 17.25 4.38
N ILE A 759 20.68 17.30 3.95
CA ILE A 759 21.70 16.29 4.30
C ILE A 759 21.96 16.28 5.82
N ILE A 760 22.06 17.46 6.45
CA ILE A 760 22.25 17.57 7.90
C ILE A 760 21.06 16.97 8.66
N LEU A 761 19.83 17.33 8.26
CA LEU A 761 18.62 16.87 8.93
C LEU A 761 18.38 15.36 8.71
N LEU A 762 18.67 14.82 7.53
CA LEU A 762 18.61 13.38 7.27
C LEU A 762 19.64 12.61 8.11
N ALA A 763 20.87 13.12 8.21
CA ALA A 763 21.90 12.49 9.04
C ALA A 763 21.53 12.51 10.53
N LEU A 764 20.94 13.60 11.03
CA LEU A 764 20.42 13.72 12.40
C LEU A 764 19.25 12.76 12.65
N THR A 765 18.33 12.64 11.70
CA THR A 765 17.19 11.71 11.76
C THR A 765 17.67 10.28 11.99
N THR A 766 18.63 9.82 11.19
CA THR A 766 19.21 8.47 11.33
C THR A 766 19.78 8.25 12.74
N THR A 767 20.52 9.22 13.28
CA THR A 767 21.06 9.13 14.65
C THR A 767 19.95 9.05 15.70
N LEU A 768 18.88 9.84 15.57
CA LEU A 768 17.75 9.82 16.52
C LEU A 768 17.00 8.49 16.50
N PHE A 769 16.70 7.95 15.31
CA PHE A 769 16.03 6.66 15.16
C PHE A 769 16.92 5.50 15.62
N CYS A 770 18.21 5.50 15.29
CA CYS A 770 19.15 4.51 15.80
C CYS A 770 19.31 4.58 17.33
N ALA A 771 19.31 5.78 17.93
CA ALA A 771 19.35 5.93 19.38
C ALA A 771 18.10 5.36 20.06
N ALA A 772 16.92 5.60 19.49
CA ALA A 772 15.66 5.04 20.00
C ALA A 772 15.60 3.51 19.88
N SER A 773 16.21 2.94 18.84
CA SER A 773 16.20 1.51 18.55
C SER A 773 17.39 0.73 19.11
N LEU A 774 18.38 1.39 19.72
CA LEU A 774 19.58 0.76 20.26
C LEU A 774 19.26 -0.21 21.42
N TRP A 775 19.73 -1.46 21.30
CA TRP A 775 19.36 -2.52 22.23
C TRP A 775 20.51 -3.44 22.64
N ARG A 776 20.33 -4.10 23.79
CA ARG A 776 21.20 -5.16 24.33
C ARG A 776 20.38 -6.25 25.01
N LEU A 777 20.88 -7.49 25.01
CA LEU A 777 20.30 -8.60 25.78
C LEU A 777 20.73 -8.52 27.26
N PRO A 778 19.88 -8.96 28.21
CA PRO A 778 20.24 -9.04 29.61
C PRO A 778 21.45 -9.95 29.84
N LEU A 779 22.34 -9.51 30.72
CA LEU A 779 23.33 -10.37 31.33
C LEU A 779 22.64 -11.25 32.38
N ARG A 780 22.46 -12.54 32.10
CA ARG A 780 21.86 -13.48 33.07
C ARG A 780 22.93 -13.98 34.05
N LYS A 781 22.68 -13.82 35.36
CA LYS A 781 23.54 -14.35 36.43
C LYS A 781 23.37 -15.87 36.52
N ARG A 782 24.47 -16.62 36.42
CA ARG A 782 24.49 -18.08 36.61
C ARG A 782 24.18 -18.42 38.07
N LYS A 783 23.34 -19.43 38.32
CA LYS A 783 23.33 -20.12 39.61
C LYS A 783 24.51 -21.12 39.63
N SER A 784 25.23 -21.17 40.74
CA SER A 784 26.46 -21.95 40.95
C SER A 784 26.39 -23.41 40.46
N LEU A 785 27.48 -23.85 39.80
CA LEU A 785 27.80 -25.16 39.23
C LEU A 785 27.96 -26.29 40.28
N THR A 786 26.93 -26.64 41.05
CA THR A 786 27.03 -27.73 42.04
C THR A 786 25.90 -28.77 41.99
N SER A 787 25.02 -28.72 40.98
CA SER A 787 24.01 -29.76 40.76
C SER A 787 24.20 -30.43 39.40
N ILE A 788 24.15 -31.76 39.35
CA ILE A 788 24.09 -32.52 38.09
C ILE A 788 22.80 -32.12 37.37
N VAL A 789 22.95 -31.39 36.27
CA VAL A 789 21.82 -30.90 35.46
C VAL A 789 21.37 -32.03 34.53
N PRO A 790 20.06 -32.38 34.48
CA PRO A 790 19.56 -33.44 33.61
C PRO A 790 19.68 -33.08 32.13
N ALA A 791 19.54 -34.07 31.25
CA ALA A 791 19.50 -33.88 29.81
C ALA A 791 18.26 -33.06 29.40
N GLY A 792 18.45 -32.05 28.57
CA GLY A 792 17.45 -31.07 28.16
C GLY A 792 17.19 -31.07 26.66
N ASP A 793 17.34 -32.21 26.00
CA ASP A 793 17.34 -32.29 24.53
C ASP A 793 16.06 -31.69 23.91
N VAL A 794 16.24 -30.96 22.80
CA VAL A 794 15.19 -30.19 22.12
C VAL A 794 15.08 -30.64 20.66
N ILE A 795 13.85 -30.79 20.18
CA ILE A 795 13.54 -31.05 18.77
C ILE A 795 12.80 -29.86 18.19
N ILE A 796 13.30 -29.37 17.06
CA ILE A 796 12.69 -28.30 16.29
C ILE A 796 12.20 -28.88 14.98
N ARG A 797 10.90 -28.76 14.74
CA ARG A 797 10.25 -29.14 13.48
C ARG A 797 9.99 -27.90 12.62
N THR A 798 10.44 -27.98 11.37
CA THR A 798 10.20 -26.95 10.35
C THR A 798 8.94 -27.24 9.53
N ARG A 799 8.41 -26.22 8.83
CA ARG A 799 7.24 -26.38 7.93
C ARG A 799 7.50 -27.31 6.74
N VAL A 800 8.76 -27.39 6.28
CA VAL A 800 9.19 -28.26 5.16
C VAL A 800 9.48 -29.70 5.58
N GLY A 801 9.08 -30.10 6.79
CA GLY A 801 9.23 -31.48 7.27
C GLY A 801 10.65 -31.89 7.66
N ALA A 802 11.57 -30.92 7.83
CA ALA A 802 12.91 -31.17 8.37
C ALA A 802 12.91 -31.09 9.91
N PHE A 803 13.76 -31.89 10.54
CA PHE A 803 13.92 -31.98 12.00
C PHE A 803 15.35 -31.57 12.42
N LEU A 804 15.45 -30.65 13.36
CA LEU A 804 16.71 -30.25 14.00
C LEU A 804 16.69 -30.72 15.46
N ILE A 805 17.61 -31.61 15.81
CA ILE A 805 17.73 -32.19 17.16
C ILE A 805 18.93 -31.55 17.84
N ILE A 806 18.71 -30.99 19.01
CA ILE A 806 19.72 -30.31 19.81
C ILE A 806 19.95 -31.10 21.08
N GLN A 807 21.12 -31.70 21.18
CA GLN A 807 21.61 -32.37 22.38
C GLN A 807 22.22 -31.31 23.30
N CYS A 808 21.61 -31.11 24.46
CA CYS A 808 22.06 -30.09 25.41
C CYS A 808 21.57 -30.40 26.84
N ASN A 809 22.15 -29.72 27.83
CA ASN A 809 21.65 -29.81 29.20
C ASN A 809 20.41 -28.92 29.39
N GLU A 810 19.66 -29.17 30.47
CA GLU A 810 18.43 -28.44 30.80
C GLU A 810 18.62 -26.92 30.89
N ASP A 811 19.77 -26.46 31.40
CA ASP A 811 20.05 -25.03 31.51
C ASP A 811 20.20 -24.36 30.13
N VAL A 812 20.91 -24.98 29.19
CA VAL A 812 21.04 -24.50 27.80
C VAL A 812 19.67 -24.49 27.10
N ALA A 813 18.89 -25.55 27.28
CA ALA A 813 17.55 -25.67 26.70
C ALA A 813 16.62 -24.55 27.16
N ARG A 814 16.59 -24.28 28.47
CA ARG A 814 15.80 -23.21 29.06
C ARG A 814 16.30 -21.83 28.68
N GLU A 815 17.60 -21.64 28.54
CA GLU A 815 18.17 -20.33 28.20
C GLU A 815 17.95 -19.94 26.73
N LEU A 816 18.25 -20.85 25.79
CA LEU A 816 18.22 -20.55 24.35
C LEU A 816 16.86 -20.82 23.70
N TYR A 817 16.20 -21.92 24.04
CA TYR A 817 15.02 -22.40 23.30
C TYR A 817 13.70 -22.09 24.00
N PHE A 818 13.62 -22.30 25.31
CA PHE A 818 12.40 -22.01 26.08
C PHE A 818 12.37 -20.61 26.71
N GLY A 819 13.51 -19.91 26.75
CA GLY A 819 13.62 -18.55 27.29
C GLY A 819 12.88 -17.50 26.46
N THR A 820 12.59 -16.36 27.09
CA THR A 820 12.17 -15.12 26.42
C THR A 820 13.40 -14.31 26.02
N ASP A 821 13.46 -13.86 24.75
CA ASP A 821 14.50 -12.94 24.25
C ASP A 821 14.15 -11.49 24.66
N ASP A 822 14.03 -11.25 25.96
CA ASP A 822 13.69 -9.92 26.48
C ASP A 822 14.83 -8.93 26.20
N VAL A 823 14.48 -7.72 25.76
CA VAL A 823 15.43 -6.73 25.26
C VAL A 823 15.51 -5.53 26.22
N PHE A 824 16.74 -5.10 26.53
CA PHE A 824 17.01 -3.82 27.19
C PHE A 824 17.36 -2.77 26.14
N GLN A 825 16.42 -1.86 25.83
CA GLN A 825 16.78 -0.66 25.06
C GLN A 825 17.54 0.33 25.95
N LEU A 826 18.58 0.96 25.40
CA LEU A 826 19.46 1.87 26.14
C LEU A 826 18.77 3.21 26.46
N VAL A 827 17.98 3.72 25.53
CA VAL A 827 17.20 4.96 25.70
C VAL A 827 15.83 4.62 26.27
N THR A 828 15.65 4.86 27.57
CA THR A 828 14.40 4.57 28.27
C THR A 828 13.55 5.81 28.53
N THR A 829 14.18 6.96 28.72
CA THR A 829 13.54 8.25 28.98
C THR A 829 13.69 9.11 27.74
N GLY A 830 12.59 9.52 27.13
CA GLY A 830 12.60 10.30 25.88
C GLY A 830 12.51 9.48 24.58
N PHE A 831 12.21 8.17 24.63
CA PHE A 831 11.97 7.35 23.43
C PHE A 831 10.95 7.99 22.48
N GLY A 832 9.78 8.36 23.01
CA GLY A 832 8.74 9.03 22.23
C GLY A 832 9.16 10.39 21.68
N SER A 833 10.01 11.13 22.41
CA SER A 833 10.58 12.39 21.94
C SER A 833 11.61 12.18 20.83
N CYS A 834 12.47 11.17 20.92
CA CYS A 834 13.43 10.84 19.86
C CYS A 834 12.72 10.40 18.58
N ILE A 835 11.70 9.53 18.69
CA ILE A 835 10.90 9.11 17.53
C ILE A 835 10.09 10.28 16.98
N GLY A 836 9.35 11.01 17.81
CA GLY A 836 8.54 12.15 17.39
C GLY A 836 9.37 13.27 16.74
N CYS A 837 10.44 13.74 17.40
CA CYS A 837 11.33 14.74 16.82
C CYS A 837 12.03 14.22 15.56
N GLY A 838 12.46 12.95 15.55
CA GLY A 838 13.07 12.32 14.38
C GLY A 838 12.13 12.31 13.17
N THR A 839 10.85 11.96 13.35
CA THR A 839 9.85 11.94 12.27
C THR A 839 9.58 13.34 11.72
N VAL A 840 9.46 14.36 12.58
CA VAL A 840 9.28 15.76 12.13
C VAL A 840 10.51 16.25 11.36
N ILE A 841 11.72 16.01 11.89
CA ILE A 841 12.96 16.38 11.22
C ILE A 841 13.08 15.67 9.86
N PHE A 842 12.69 14.39 9.80
CA PHE A 842 12.68 13.62 8.56
C PHE A 842 11.76 14.24 7.50
N MET A 843 10.52 14.56 7.86
CA MET A 843 9.55 15.20 6.95
C MET A 843 10.07 16.52 6.39
N VAL A 844 10.61 17.39 7.27
CA VAL A 844 11.22 18.66 6.86
C VAL A 844 12.42 18.43 5.93
N ALA A 845 13.25 17.43 6.22
CA ALA A 845 14.41 17.11 5.40
C ALA A 845 14.03 16.62 3.99
N VAL A 846 12.97 15.81 3.87
CA VAL A 846 12.45 15.34 2.57
C VAL A 846 11.89 16.50 1.74
N ILE A 847 11.18 17.45 2.37
CA ILE A 847 10.68 18.66 1.69
C ILE A 847 11.86 19.52 1.20
N LEU A 848 12.87 19.74 2.03
CA LEU A 848 14.06 20.52 1.65
C LEU A 848 14.88 19.84 0.54
N MET A 849 14.95 18.50 0.55
CA MET A 849 15.57 17.72 -0.53
C MET A 849 14.82 17.90 -1.85
N GLY A 850 13.48 17.90 -1.83
CA GLY A 850 12.65 18.17 -3.01
C GLY A 850 12.83 19.56 -3.61
N ASN A 851 13.34 20.52 -2.82
CA ASN A 851 13.63 21.90 -3.24
C ASN A 851 15.12 22.15 -3.53
N SER A 852 15.98 21.12 -3.48
CA SER A 852 17.40 21.25 -3.83
C SER A 852 17.62 21.34 -5.33
N THR A 853 18.81 21.82 -5.73
CA THR A 853 19.20 21.88 -7.14
C THR A 853 19.23 20.49 -7.76
N TRP A 854 18.93 20.42 -9.05
CA TRP A 854 18.94 19.17 -9.80
C TRP A 854 20.24 18.38 -9.66
N THR A 855 21.39 19.08 -9.58
CA THR A 855 22.71 18.47 -9.36
C THR A 855 22.81 17.71 -8.03
N MET A 856 22.27 18.28 -6.95
CA MET A 856 22.29 17.65 -5.64
C MET A 856 21.21 16.58 -5.51
N GLN A 857 20.05 16.75 -6.14
CA GLN A 857 19.01 15.73 -6.22
C GLN A 857 19.52 14.46 -6.93
N ALA A 858 20.22 14.62 -8.05
CA ALA A 858 20.83 13.51 -8.77
C ALA A 858 21.93 12.82 -7.94
N ALA A 859 22.82 13.60 -7.28
CA ALA A 859 23.87 13.05 -6.43
C ALA A 859 23.32 12.26 -5.23
N LEU A 860 22.23 12.75 -4.62
CA LEU A 860 21.52 12.05 -3.57
C LEU A 860 20.86 10.77 -4.11
N ALA A 861 20.13 10.83 -5.22
CA ALA A 861 19.48 9.65 -5.80
C ALA A 861 20.48 8.52 -6.12
N VAL A 862 21.63 8.86 -6.72
CA VAL A 862 22.72 7.89 -6.98
C VAL A 862 23.27 7.33 -5.68
N THR A 863 23.45 8.16 -4.65
CA THR A 863 23.92 7.73 -3.34
C THR A 863 22.93 6.77 -2.68
N TYR A 864 21.63 7.06 -2.73
CA TYR A 864 20.57 6.19 -2.21
C TYR A 864 20.54 4.84 -2.95
N LEU A 865 20.72 4.84 -4.27
CA LEU A 865 20.81 3.61 -5.07
C LEU A 865 22.03 2.77 -4.69
N LEU A 866 23.20 3.39 -4.55
CA LEU A 866 24.43 2.71 -4.11
C LEU A 866 24.29 2.15 -2.69
N LEU A 867 23.76 2.95 -1.76
CA LEU A 867 23.52 2.50 -0.39
C LEU A 867 22.54 1.33 -0.38
N ASN A 868 21.44 1.38 -1.13
CA ASN A 868 20.47 0.29 -1.18
C ASN A 868 21.09 -1.02 -1.70
N ALA A 869 21.91 -0.95 -2.75
CA ALA A 869 22.64 -2.11 -3.27
C ALA A 869 23.61 -2.72 -2.25
N VAL A 870 24.35 -1.88 -1.50
CA VAL A 870 25.28 -2.34 -0.46
C VAL A 870 24.54 -2.89 0.75
N TYR A 871 23.43 -2.26 1.18
CA TYR A 871 22.58 -2.76 2.27
C TYR A 871 21.95 -4.11 1.90
N TRP A 872 21.48 -4.27 0.66
CA TRP A 872 21.00 -5.55 0.14
C TRP A 872 22.09 -6.64 0.18
N PHE A 873 23.31 -6.33 -0.25
CA PHE A 873 24.43 -7.27 -0.19
C PHE A 873 24.78 -7.67 1.25
N VAL A 874 24.72 -6.72 2.19
CA VAL A 874 24.92 -6.98 3.62
C VAL A 874 23.80 -7.86 4.19
N ALA A 875 22.54 -7.66 3.77
CA ALA A 875 21.41 -8.49 4.19
C ALA A 875 21.52 -9.95 3.70
N LEU A 876 22.21 -10.21 2.59
CA LEU A 876 22.46 -11.56 2.07
C LEU A 876 23.59 -12.29 2.80
N MET A 877 24.39 -11.62 3.63
CA MET A 877 25.50 -12.27 4.31
C MET A 877 25.00 -13.26 5.40
N PRO A 878 25.71 -14.38 5.63
CA PRO A 878 25.32 -15.34 6.65
C PRO A 878 25.28 -14.72 8.06
N SER A 879 24.33 -15.15 8.90
CA SER A 879 24.19 -14.68 10.29
C SER A 879 25.48 -14.77 11.12
N SER A 880 26.31 -15.78 10.84
CA SER A 880 27.62 -16.00 11.46
C SER A 880 28.63 -14.87 11.23
N THR A 881 28.41 -14.01 10.22
CA THR A 881 29.25 -12.83 9.96
C THR A 881 28.86 -11.64 10.84
N HIS A 882 27.60 -11.57 11.27
CA HIS A 882 27.06 -10.46 12.06
C HIS A 882 27.18 -10.70 13.57
N TRP A 883 26.99 -11.94 14.01
CA TRP A 883 26.84 -12.31 15.42
C TRP A 883 27.97 -13.18 15.95
N GLU A 884 28.27 -13.03 17.24
CA GLU A 884 29.17 -13.87 18.01
C GLU A 884 28.44 -14.39 19.26
N PHE A 885 28.65 -15.68 19.55
CA PHE A 885 28.06 -16.39 20.70
C PHE A 885 29.18 -16.82 21.65
N PRO A 886 29.67 -15.92 22.53
CA PRO A 886 30.87 -16.17 23.33
C PRO A 886 30.67 -17.25 24.41
N SER A 887 29.42 -17.57 24.76
CA SER A 887 29.05 -18.44 25.88
C SER A 887 28.83 -19.92 25.52
N TYR A 888 28.82 -20.28 24.23
CA TYR A 888 28.46 -21.61 23.76
C TYR A 888 29.51 -22.20 22.80
N GLU A 889 29.66 -23.52 22.85
CA GLU A 889 30.42 -24.34 21.91
C GLU A 889 29.42 -25.27 21.19
N ILE A 890 29.55 -25.37 19.86
CA ILE A 890 28.58 -26.03 18.99
C ILE A 890 29.31 -27.05 18.13
N ASP A 891 28.96 -28.32 18.28
CA ASP A 891 29.48 -29.43 17.47
C ASP A 891 28.36 -30.02 16.61
N ASP A 892 28.61 -30.18 15.31
CA ASP A 892 27.70 -30.91 14.41
C ASP A 892 27.98 -32.41 14.48
N VAL A 893 27.20 -33.10 15.31
CA VAL A 893 27.28 -34.55 15.56
C VAL A 893 26.32 -35.36 14.68
N THR A 894 25.85 -34.79 13.57
CA THR A 894 24.90 -35.46 12.67
C THR A 894 25.47 -36.81 12.19
N PRO A 895 24.75 -37.93 12.40
CA PRO A 895 25.17 -39.25 11.95
C PRO A 895 25.43 -39.32 10.43
N TYR A 896 26.40 -40.13 10.00
CA TYR A 896 26.84 -40.20 8.59
C TYR A 896 25.72 -40.64 7.62
N ASP A 897 24.80 -41.49 8.07
CA ASP A 897 23.60 -41.96 7.37
C ASP A 897 22.46 -40.92 7.26
N MET A 898 22.63 -39.78 7.93
CA MET A 898 21.69 -38.65 7.93
C MET A 898 22.24 -37.42 7.20
N LYS A 899 23.57 -37.29 7.11
CA LYS A 899 24.23 -36.30 6.25
C LYS A 899 23.86 -36.59 4.79
N ASN A 900 23.28 -35.60 4.09
CA ASN A 900 22.79 -35.70 2.70
C ASN A 900 21.52 -36.55 2.46
N ALA A 901 20.70 -36.81 3.49
CA ALA A 901 19.43 -37.53 3.35
C ALA A 901 18.39 -36.89 2.38
N HIS A 902 18.63 -35.65 1.92
CA HIS A 902 17.83 -34.95 0.91
C HIS A 902 18.24 -35.29 -0.54
N ASN A 903 19.50 -35.71 -0.77
CA ASN A 903 20.03 -36.04 -2.10
C ASN A 903 20.03 -37.53 -2.38
N TYR A 904 20.17 -38.36 -1.34
CA TYR A 904 20.19 -39.80 -1.45
C TYR A 904 19.21 -40.41 -0.45
N ALA A 905 18.26 -41.17 -0.98
CA ALA A 905 17.49 -42.12 -0.21
C ALA A 905 18.48 -43.07 0.48
N GLY A 906 18.51 -43.07 1.82
CA GLY A 906 19.16 -44.16 2.55
C GLY A 906 18.55 -45.50 2.13
N ALA A 907 19.38 -46.56 2.14
CA ALA A 907 19.09 -47.96 1.79
C ALA A 907 17.70 -48.23 1.18
N MET A 908 17.66 -48.39 -0.15
CA MET A 908 16.48 -48.64 -1.02
C MET A 908 15.69 -47.40 -1.47
N ASN A 909 16.14 -46.77 -2.57
CA ASN A 909 15.38 -46.10 -3.65
C ASN A 909 13.94 -45.54 -3.39
N SER A 910 13.62 -45.01 -2.22
CA SER A 910 12.34 -44.32 -1.93
C SER A 910 12.52 -42.80 -1.95
N PRO A 911 11.56 -42.02 -2.49
CA PRO A 911 11.66 -40.57 -2.50
C PRO A 911 11.73 -39.99 -1.07
N PRO A 912 12.40 -38.83 -0.88
CA PRO A 912 12.44 -38.16 0.42
C PRO A 912 11.02 -37.89 0.90
N SER A 913 10.67 -38.41 2.08
CA SER A 913 9.32 -38.33 2.62
C SER A 913 9.36 -37.99 4.10
N PHE A 914 8.33 -37.26 4.54
CA PHE A 914 8.17 -36.86 5.95
C PHE A 914 8.27 -38.05 6.92
N THR A 915 7.71 -39.21 6.55
CA THR A 915 7.73 -40.43 7.37
C THR A 915 9.15 -40.96 7.59
N ASN A 916 10.03 -40.86 6.58
CA ASN A 916 11.43 -41.27 6.71
C ASN A 916 12.22 -40.30 7.61
N SER A 917 12.01 -38.99 7.46
CA SER A 917 12.63 -37.97 8.32
C SER A 917 12.17 -38.08 9.77
N LEU A 918 10.88 -38.34 9.98
CA LEU A 918 10.29 -38.57 11.30
C LEU A 918 10.88 -39.83 11.94
N TRP A 919 11.00 -40.93 11.18
CA TRP A 919 11.65 -42.15 11.65
C TRP A 919 13.11 -41.89 12.07
N LYS A 920 13.90 -41.22 11.23
CA LYS A 920 15.29 -40.87 11.55
C LYS A 920 15.38 -39.98 12.80
N ALA A 921 14.42 -39.07 13.02
CA ALA A 921 14.37 -38.27 14.23
C ALA A 921 14.04 -39.10 15.49
N ILE A 922 13.13 -40.09 15.39
CA ILE A 922 12.83 -41.05 16.46
C ILE A 922 14.04 -41.95 16.75
N LEU A 923 14.77 -42.39 15.71
CA LEU A 923 15.96 -43.21 15.83
C LEU A 923 17.08 -42.52 16.62
N VAL A 924 17.22 -41.19 16.51
CA VAL A 924 18.19 -40.39 17.27
C VAL A 924 17.70 -40.07 18.68
N SER A 925 16.43 -39.67 18.82
CA SER A 925 15.86 -39.28 20.11
C SER A 925 15.58 -40.46 21.05
N LYS A 926 15.43 -41.67 20.50
CA LYS A 926 15.07 -42.92 21.21
C LYS A 926 13.75 -42.85 22.00
N GLU A 927 12.96 -41.81 21.78
CA GLU A 927 11.73 -41.49 22.48
C GLU A 927 10.66 -41.09 21.47
N VAL A 928 9.41 -41.50 21.69
CA VAL A 928 8.26 -41.16 20.80
C VAL A 928 7.27 -40.19 21.42
N SER A 929 7.40 -39.91 22.72
CA SER A 929 6.47 -39.06 23.48
C SER A 929 6.34 -37.63 22.95
N TRP A 930 7.42 -37.08 22.38
CA TRP A 930 7.45 -35.75 21.75
C TRP A 930 6.69 -35.68 20.42
N VAL A 931 6.52 -36.80 19.70
CA VAL A 931 5.89 -36.84 18.37
C VAL A 931 4.41 -36.48 18.45
N ARG A 932 3.72 -37.00 19.49
CA ARG A 932 2.32 -36.68 19.78
C ARG A 932 2.16 -35.23 20.26
N LYS A 933 3.00 -34.81 21.20
CA LYS A 933 2.95 -33.44 21.77
C LYS A 933 3.23 -32.35 20.73
N SER A 934 4.12 -32.62 19.79
CA SER A 934 4.49 -31.68 18.71
C SER A 934 3.45 -31.58 17.57
N GLY A 935 2.36 -32.37 17.61
CA GLY A 935 1.37 -32.42 16.53
C GLY A 935 1.96 -32.93 15.20
N SER A 936 2.94 -33.83 15.27
CA SER A 936 3.70 -34.27 14.09
C SER A 936 2.96 -35.25 13.18
N ILE A 937 1.94 -35.93 13.70
CA ILE A 937 1.14 -36.92 12.96
C ILE A 937 -0.35 -36.79 13.34
N PRO A 938 -1.29 -37.16 12.45
CA PRO A 938 -2.72 -37.18 12.74
C PRO A 938 -3.10 -38.11 13.90
N GLU A 939 -4.23 -37.83 14.57
CA GLU A 939 -4.83 -38.73 15.56
C GLU A 939 -5.46 -39.95 14.87
N GLY A 940 -5.21 -41.15 15.41
CA GLY A 940 -5.75 -42.40 14.88
C GLY A 940 -4.93 -43.64 15.26
N ASP A 941 -5.63 -44.76 15.43
CA ASP A 941 -5.08 -46.05 15.91
C ASP A 941 -3.96 -46.60 15.01
N ALA A 942 -4.05 -46.35 13.70
CA ALA A 942 -3.04 -46.78 12.72
C ALA A 942 -1.68 -46.11 12.97
N TRP A 943 -1.68 -44.82 13.31
CA TRP A 943 -0.45 -44.09 13.64
C TRP A 943 0.11 -44.49 15.01
N ASP A 944 -0.73 -44.87 15.98
CA ASP A 944 -0.29 -45.41 17.28
C ASP A 944 0.41 -46.77 17.15
N GLN A 945 -0.11 -47.64 16.27
CA GLN A 945 0.54 -48.91 15.96
C GLN A 945 1.91 -48.68 15.29
N TRP A 946 1.99 -47.72 14.37
CA TRP A 946 3.25 -47.36 13.70
C TRP A 946 4.28 -46.78 14.68
N LEU A 947 3.87 -45.88 15.60
CA LEU A 947 4.76 -45.30 16.61
C LEU A 947 5.33 -46.35 17.57
N LYS A 948 4.51 -47.31 18.03
CA LYS A 948 4.98 -48.42 18.88
C LYS A 948 6.00 -49.31 18.18
N LEU A 949 5.83 -49.52 16.87
CA LEU A 949 6.77 -50.29 16.06
C LEU A 949 8.07 -49.50 15.82
N ALA A 950 7.97 -48.19 15.59
CA ALA A 950 9.11 -47.29 15.48
C ALA A 950 9.91 -47.23 16.78
N GLU A 951 9.26 -47.05 17.93
CA GLU A 951 9.93 -47.00 19.24
C GLU A 951 10.77 -48.26 19.52
N ARG A 952 10.20 -49.45 19.28
CA ARG A 952 10.91 -50.73 19.43
C ARG A 952 12.13 -50.83 18.53
N ASN A 953 11.98 -50.53 17.24
CA ASN A 953 13.10 -50.55 16.30
C ASN A 953 14.16 -49.48 16.63
N ALA A 954 13.76 -48.34 17.21
CA ALA A 954 14.69 -47.29 17.63
C ALA A 954 15.51 -47.75 18.84
N LEU A 955 14.89 -48.39 19.83
CA LEU A 955 15.58 -48.97 20.98
C LEU A 955 16.55 -50.10 20.57
N ASP A 956 16.15 -50.93 19.61
CA ASP A 956 16.99 -52.01 19.04
C ASP A 956 18.05 -51.49 18.05
N ASN A 957 18.09 -50.17 17.80
CA ASN A 957 19.01 -49.48 16.88
C ASN A 957 19.01 -50.05 15.44
N ASN A 958 17.86 -50.56 14.99
CA ASN A 958 17.68 -51.16 13.67
C ASN A 958 17.58 -50.08 12.58
N ARG A 959 18.72 -49.73 11.96
CA ARG A 959 18.80 -48.64 10.99
C ARG A 959 18.23 -48.98 9.60
N ASP A 960 18.08 -50.27 9.29
CA ASP A 960 17.61 -50.76 7.97
C ASP A 960 16.09 -50.96 7.91
N TRP A 961 15.33 -50.52 8.93
CA TRP A 961 13.88 -50.64 8.96
C TRP A 961 13.21 -49.69 7.95
N ASP A 962 12.43 -50.25 7.02
CA ASP A 962 11.62 -49.50 6.05
C ASP A 962 10.34 -48.96 6.71
N ALA A 963 10.49 -47.79 7.30
CA ALA A 963 9.44 -47.04 7.98
C ALA A 963 8.27 -46.63 7.05
N VAL A 964 8.53 -46.41 5.75
CA VAL A 964 7.52 -45.94 4.79
C VAL A 964 6.61 -47.09 4.38
N LYS A 965 7.20 -48.24 4.03
CA LYS A 965 6.45 -49.45 3.69
C LYS A 965 5.66 -49.98 4.89
N ALA A 966 6.24 -49.93 6.09
CA ALA A 966 5.52 -50.29 7.32
C ALA A 966 4.28 -49.41 7.55
N ARG A 967 4.38 -48.09 7.29
CA ARG A 967 3.22 -47.18 7.35
C ARG A 967 2.18 -47.57 6.30
N GLU A 968 2.57 -47.80 5.06
CA GLU A 968 1.65 -48.17 3.98
C GLU A 968 0.90 -49.46 4.28
N THR A 969 1.59 -50.50 4.76
CA THR A 969 0.96 -51.78 5.15
C THR A 969 -0.04 -51.60 6.30
N ILE A 970 0.28 -50.79 7.31
CA ILE A 970 -0.63 -50.53 8.44
C ILE A 970 -1.85 -49.71 7.98
N MET A 971 -1.64 -48.73 7.11
CA MET A 971 -2.71 -47.89 6.55
C MET A 971 -3.64 -48.69 5.63
N GLU A 972 -3.11 -49.57 4.78
CA GLU A 972 -3.89 -50.49 3.95
C GLU A 972 -4.71 -51.47 4.79
N ALA A 973 -4.10 -52.04 5.84
CA ALA A 973 -4.79 -52.92 6.78
C ALA A 973 -5.93 -52.21 7.53
N SER A 974 -5.81 -50.89 7.78
CA SER A 974 -6.86 -50.08 8.39
C SER A 974 -7.99 -49.72 7.41
N ARG A 975 -7.68 -49.49 6.11
CA ARG A 975 -8.67 -49.23 5.05
C ARG A 975 -9.52 -50.45 4.71
N GLY A 976 -9.00 -51.67 4.90
CA GLY A 976 -9.75 -52.91 4.71
C GLY A 976 -10.76 -53.23 5.83
N ARG A 977 -10.93 -52.36 6.84
CA ARG A 977 -11.88 -52.49 7.96
C ARG A 977 -12.91 -51.34 8.04
N LEU A 978 -13.11 -50.59 6.95
CA LEU A 978 -14.19 -49.60 6.82
C LEU A 978 -15.33 -50.14 5.97
#